data_AF-A0A3E1DE57-F1
#
_entry.id   AF-A0A3E1DE57-F1
#
_cell.length_a   1.000
_cell.length_b   1.000
_cell.length_c   1.000
_cell.angle_alpha   90.00
_cell.angle_beta   90.00
_cell.angle_gamma   90.00
#
_symmetry.space_group_name_H-M   'P 1'
#
loop_
_entity.id
_entity.type
_entity.pdbx_description
1 polymer ?
#
loop_
_entity_poly.entity_id
_entity_poly.type
_entity_poly.pdbx_seq_one_letter_code
_entity_poly.pdbx_strand_id
1 'polypeptide(L)'
;MAEGTDDPGSIMIPTAIGNVLVARLAGVSLSYGKTLALDAIDLDIPSGCMVGLIGPDGVGKSSLMSLVAGARAIQQGRVEALGGDMSSARHRNEVCPDIAYMPQGLGKNLYSTLSVEENLQFFGRLYGHGAVERRRRIDELTSSTGLYSFLNRPVGKLSGGMKQKLGMCCALIHDPELLILDEPTTGVDPLARNQFWELIARIRNHRPEMSVIVATAYMDEAERFDWLVAMDAGRILATGTPRELHEHTGTASLEAAFIALLPEDKKHDHRAVVVPPLADGEDKEIAIEARDLTMRFGDFTAVDHVNFRIRRGEIFGFLGSNGCGKSTTMKMLTGLLPASEGQAWLFGHEVNPHDIATRRRVGYMSQAFSLYSELTVRQNLVLHARLFNMPEVEIPPRIEEMVVRFGLGGVTDVLPNNLPLGIRQRLSLAVAMVHEPELLILDEPTSGVDPIARDKFWQLMIDLARKDKVTIFISTHFMNEAERCDRISLMHAGQVMASDTPSGLLEKRGAATLEQAFIGYLEDVDAAVTQPAPPVADQDSSRSRKSRRHFSVARAFSYTLRETLELRRDPVRGTLALLGSLLLMFIIGYGMSLDVEDLSYAILDRDQTTLSQNYSLNLSGSRYFVEHPPITSYTDLDRRMRNGELSLAIEIPPSFARDVQRGKPVQIGAWIDGAMPSRAETIQGYVQGMHQGWLIDMAKTQLGQDAATGSATIETRFRYNPDVKSLPSMVPAVIPLLLLMIPAMLTALSVVREKELGSIINFYVTPVTRTEFLLGKQLPYVVLAMLNFLLMALLAVTVFGVPITGNFVTLALAALIFIIFSTGFGLFASTFTRSQIAAIFATMLGTMLPAIQFAGLFNPVSSLEGTGKLIGQMYPASHFLTISRGVFSKALGLSDLHTYFGPMLLADLVIVCLSIALLRKQDS
;
A
#
# COMPACT_ATOMS: atom_id res chain seq x y z
N MET A 1 34.99 -68.92 -2.23
CA MET A 1 35.87 -68.02 -1.46
C MET A 1 36.22 -66.90 -2.41
N ALA A 2 35.50 -65.78 -2.32
CA ALA A 2 35.61 -64.66 -3.25
C ALA A 2 35.86 -63.38 -2.44
N GLU A 3 36.70 -62.52 -3.02
CA GLU A 3 37.26 -61.29 -2.51
C GLU A 3 36.18 -60.22 -2.25
N GLY A 4 36.34 -59.46 -1.16
CA GLY A 4 35.53 -58.29 -0.83
C GLY A 4 36.27 -57.01 -1.20
N THR A 5 35.64 -56.21 -2.05
CA THR A 5 36.02 -54.82 -2.36
C THR A 5 35.21 -53.88 -1.48
N ASP A 6 35.89 -53.10 -0.64
CA ASP A 6 35.32 -51.98 0.12
C ASP A 6 34.93 -50.84 -0.83
N ASP A 7 33.70 -50.37 -0.73
CA ASP A 7 33.16 -49.20 -1.42
C ASP A 7 33.07 -48.01 -0.42
N PRO A 8 33.85 -46.92 -0.59
CA PRO A 8 33.82 -45.76 0.30
C PRO A 8 32.78 -44.75 -0.21
N GLY A 9 31.49 -45.00 0.04
CA GLY A 9 30.42 -44.14 -0.49
C GLY A 9 29.07 -44.18 0.23
N SER A 10 28.92 -44.88 1.36
CA SER A 10 27.66 -44.90 2.09
C SER A 10 27.57 -43.76 3.11
N ILE A 11 26.96 -42.66 2.69
CA ILE A 11 26.41 -41.67 3.62
C ILE A 11 25.37 -42.40 4.46
N MET A 12 25.66 -42.61 5.76
CA MET A 12 24.71 -43.15 6.71
C MET A 12 23.50 -42.21 6.80
N ILE A 13 22.38 -42.61 6.19
CA ILE A 13 21.07 -42.01 6.43
C ILE A 13 20.67 -42.39 7.85
N PRO A 14 20.38 -41.43 8.76
CA PRO A 14 19.92 -41.74 10.10
C PRO A 14 18.58 -42.47 10.01
N THR A 15 18.61 -43.76 10.31
CA THR A 15 17.41 -44.57 10.51
C THR A 15 16.85 -44.24 11.89
N ALA A 16 15.55 -43.92 11.93
CA ALA A 16 14.73 -43.47 13.07
C ALA A 16 14.71 -41.94 13.32
N ILE A 17 13.80 -41.25 12.65
CA ILE A 17 13.29 -39.93 13.07
C ILE A 17 12.66 -40.12 14.46
N GLY A 18 13.30 -39.61 15.51
CA GLY A 18 12.78 -39.69 16.87
C GLY A 18 11.42 -39.01 17.01
N ASN A 19 10.62 -39.46 17.98
CA ASN A 19 9.23 -39.07 18.31
C ASN A 19 9.01 -37.58 18.68
N VAL A 20 9.92 -36.66 18.34
CA VAL A 20 9.85 -35.24 18.68
C VAL A 20 9.26 -34.47 17.51
N LEU A 21 8.10 -33.86 17.74
CA LEU A 21 7.38 -33.04 16.76
C LEU A 21 7.77 -31.57 16.90
N VAL A 22 8.00 -30.88 15.79
CA VAL A 22 8.19 -29.43 15.79
C VAL A 22 6.86 -28.68 15.84
N ALA A 23 5.84 -29.24 15.20
CA ALA A 23 4.48 -28.71 15.21
C ALA A 23 3.44 -29.83 15.13
N ARG A 24 2.27 -29.58 15.71
CA ARG A 24 1.13 -30.49 15.73
C ARG A 24 -0.16 -29.72 15.50
N LEU A 25 -0.98 -30.18 14.56
CA LEU A 25 -2.30 -29.65 14.26
C LEU A 25 -3.31 -30.75 14.54
N ALA A 26 -4.35 -30.43 15.31
CA ALA A 26 -5.43 -31.37 15.65
C ALA A 26 -6.80 -30.74 15.37
N GLY A 27 -7.53 -31.31 14.41
CA GLY A 27 -8.86 -30.88 13.98
C GLY A 27 -8.94 -29.40 13.56
N VAL A 28 -7.90 -28.87 12.90
CA VAL A 28 -7.78 -27.44 12.62
C VAL A 28 -8.58 -27.05 11.38
N SER A 29 -9.52 -26.11 11.56
CA SER A 29 -10.29 -25.52 10.45
C SER A 29 -10.10 -24.01 10.41
N LEU A 30 -10.02 -23.46 9.20
CA LEU A 30 -9.78 -22.03 8.98
C LEU A 30 -10.58 -21.53 7.77
N SER A 31 -11.29 -20.42 7.96
CA SER A 31 -12.13 -19.79 6.94
C SER A 31 -11.72 -18.33 6.67
N TYR A 32 -11.81 -17.92 5.41
CA TYR A 32 -11.77 -16.53 4.97
C TYR A 32 -13.14 -16.14 4.42
N GLY A 33 -13.99 -15.55 5.27
CA GLY A 33 -15.36 -15.21 4.89
C GLY A 33 -16.15 -16.47 4.53
N LYS A 34 -16.46 -16.65 3.24
CA LYS A 34 -17.19 -17.83 2.73
C LYS A 34 -16.27 -18.99 2.31
N THR A 35 -14.97 -18.75 2.17
CA THR A 35 -14.01 -19.75 1.66
C THR A 35 -13.40 -20.51 2.82
N LEU A 36 -13.58 -21.83 2.86
CA LEU A 36 -12.89 -22.72 3.80
C LEU A 36 -11.49 -23.01 3.26
N ALA A 37 -10.45 -22.53 3.95
CA ALA A 37 -9.05 -22.69 3.54
C ALA A 37 -8.39 -23.93 4.15
N LEU A 38 -8.81 -24.34 5.35
CA LEU A 38 -8.40 -25.59 6.00
C LEU A 38 -9.64 -26.27 6.57
N ASP A 39 -9.76 -27.58 6.38
CA ASP A 39 -10.89 -28.40 6.78
C ASP A 39 -10.43 -29.56 7.67
N ALA A 40 -10.62 -29.41 8.98
CA ALA A 40 -10.34 -30.41 10.01
C ALA A 40 -8.96 -31.08 9.86
N ILE A 41 -7.91 -30.28 9.72
CA ILE A 41 -6.54 -30.76 9.52
C ILE A 41 -5.99 -31.40 10.79
N ASP A 42 -5.60 -32.67 10.67
CA ASP A 42 -4.77 -33.41 11.61
C ASP A 42 -3.38 -33.64 10.97
N LEU A 43 -2.32 -33.11 11.58
CA LEU A 43 -0.96 -33.18 11.05
C LEU A 43 0.09 -33.13 12.16
N ASP A 44 0.97 -34.12 12.17
CA ASP A 44 2.17 -34.14 13.02
C ASP A 44 3.40 -33.87 12.14
N ILE A 45 4.14 -32.80 12.46
CA ILE A 45 5.33 -32.38 11.70
C ILE A 45 6.60 -32.79 12.47
N PRO A 46 7.47 -33.64 11.89
CA PRO A 46 8.71 -34.07 12.55
C PRO A 46 9.70 -32.91 12.75
N SER A 47 10.52 -33.00 13.79
CA SER A 47 11.58 -32.03 14.09
C SER A 47 12.93 -32.42 13.46
N GLY A 48 13.82 -31.42 13.29
CA GLY A 48 15.20 -31.60 12.80
C GLY A 48 15.33 -31.84 11.29
N CYS A 49 14.22 -31.83 10.55
CA CYS A 49 14.20 -32.12 9.13
C CYS A 49 13.61 -30.97 8.28
N MET A 50 13.78 -31.06 6.96
CA MET A 50 13.18 -30.17 5.99
C MET A 50 11.88 -30.78 5.47
N VAL A 51 10.76 -30.10 5.77
CA VAL A 51 9.40 -30.53 5.46
C VAL A 51 8.84 -29.68 4.32
N GLY A 52 8.38 -30.32 3.25
CA GLY A 52 7.70 -29.68 2.13
C GLY A 52 6.18 -29.79 2.18
N LEU A 53 5.51 -28.66 2.12
CA LEU A 53 4.08 -28.55 1.82
C LEU A 53 3.93 -28.42 0.31
N ILE A 54 3.38 -29.46 -0.33
CA ILE A 54 3.15 -29.51 -1.77
C ILE A 54 1.66 -29.47 -2.06
N GLY A 55 1.31 -28.77 -3.14
CA GLY A 55 -0.05 -28.70 -3.65
C GLY A 55 -0.31 -27.42 -4.43
N PRO A 56 -1.45 -27.32 -5.11
CA PRO A 56 -1.86 -26.13 -5.87
C PRO A 56 -1.89 -24.82 -5.08
N ASP A 57 -1.92 -23.70 -5.79
CA ASP A 57 -2.13 -22.40 -5.16
C ASP A 57 -3.54 -22.30 -4.58
N GLY A 58 -3.65 -21.73 -3.38
CA GLY A 58 -4.94 -21.56 -2.69
C GLY A 58 -5.46 -22.79 -1.93
N VAL A 59 -4.75 -23.92 -1.88
CA VAL A 59 -5.18 -25.12 -1.13
C VAL A 59 -5.00 -25.04 0.38
N GLY A 60 -4.45 -23.94 0.89
CA GLY A 60 -4.29 -23.71 2.33
C GLY A 60 -2.86 -23.80 2.87
N LYS A 61 -1.83 -24.07 2.04
CA LYS A 61 -0.41 -24.17 2.46
C LYS A 61 0.04 -22.98 3.32
N SER A 62 -0.05 -21.76 2.79
CA SER A 62 0.29 -20.52 3.47
C SER A 62 -0.57 -20.27 4.72
N SER A 63 -1.83 -20.71 4.69
CA SER A 63 -2.72 -20.61 5.85
C SER A 63 -2.29 -21.51 7.00
N LEU A 64 -1.90 -22.76 6.71
CA LEU A 64 -1.34 -23.69 7.68
C LEU A 64 -0.06 -23.13 8.28
N MET A 65 0.86 -22.65 7.44
CA MET A 65 2.13 -22.04 7.89
C MET A 65 1.90 -20.81 8.76
N SER A 66 0.93 -19.95 8.43
CA SER A 66 0.61 -18.76 9.21
C SER A 66 0.08 -19.07 10.61
N LEU A 67 -0.61 -20.21 10.78
CA LEU A 67 -1.07 -20.70 12.09
C LEU A 67 0.09 -21.24 12.92
N VAL A 68 0.97 -22.05 12.31
CA VAL A 68 2.18 -22.59 12.97
C VAL A 68 3.15 -21.47 13.36
N ALA A 69 3.29 -20.43 12.54
CA ALA A 69 4.10 -19.25 12.83
C ALA A 69 3.50 -18.33 13.92
N GLY A 70 2.21 -18.52 14.26
CA GLY A 70 1.47 -17.64 15.16
C GLY A 70 1.06 -16.30 14.54
N ALA A 71 1.27 -16.10 13.24
CA ALA A 71 0.89 -14.88 12.50
C ALA A 71 -0.63 -14.71 12.42
N ARG A 72 -1.38 -15.83 12.37
CA ARG A 72 -2.83 -15.86 12.28
C ARG A 72 -3.48 -16.49 13.51
N ALA A 73 -4.64 -15.96 13.90
CA ALA A 73 -5.42 -16.52 15.00
C ALA A 73 -6.08 -17.84 14.60
N ILE A 74 -6.06 -18.81 15.52
CA ILE A 74 -6.72 -20.11 15.36
C ILE A 74 -8.23 -19.90 15.52
N GLN A 75 -9.02 -20.38 14.55
CA GLN A 75 -10.49 -20.31 14.59
C GLN A 75 -11.10 -21.55 15.24
N GLN A 76 -10.67 -22.75 14.81
CA GLN A 76 -11.10 -24.04 15.32
C GLN A 76 -9.92 -25.01 15.39
N GLY A 77 -10.01 -26.01 16.27
CA GLY A 77 -8.95 -27.00 16.52
C GLY A 77 -7.83 -26.49 17.43
N ARG A 78 -6.73 -27.24 17.50
CA ARG A 78 -5.55 -26.94 18.32
C ARG A 78 -4.30 -26.96 17.45
N VAL A 79 -3.43 -25.95 17.60
CA VAL A 79 -2.13 -25.87 16.94
C VAL A 79 -1.06 -25.75 18.01
N GLU A 80 -0.12 -26.69 18.03
CA GLU A 80 1.06 -26.65 18.87
C GLU A 80 2.31 -26.43 18.02
N ALA A 81 3.22 -25.59 18.48
CA ALA A 81 4.52 -25.38 17.85
C ALA A 81 5.58 -25.20 18.94
N LEU A 82 6.76 -25.80 18.74
CA LEU A 82 7.86 -25.79 19.70
C LEU A 82 7.42 -26.20 21.12
N GLY A 83 6.61 -27.26 21.21
CA GLY A 83 6.22 -27.88 22.48
C GLY A 83 5.09 -27.21 23.27
N GLY A 84 4.33 -26.28 22.68
CA GLY A 84 3.17 -25.70 23.36
C GLY A 84 2.11 -25.10 22.45
N ASP A 85 0.96 -24.73 23.03
CA ASP A 85 -0.24 -24.28 22.31
C ASP A 85 -0.13 -22.84 21.80
N MET A 86 -0.26 -22.67 20.49
CA MET A 86 -0.22 -21.39 19.79
C MET A 86 -1.47 -20.53 20.02
N SER A 87 -2.54 -21.05 20.62
CA SER A 87 -3.69 -20.26 21.08
C SER A 87 -3.32 -19.37 22.28
N SER A 88 -2.33 -19.78 23.08
CA SER A 88 -1.87 -19.08 24.28
C SER A 88 -0.98 -17.88 23.94
N ALA A 89 -1.40 -16.68 24.34
CA ALA A 89 -0.60 -15.46 24.15
C ALA A 89 0.73 -15.50 24.92
N ARG A 90 0.79 -16.22 26.05
CA ARG A 90 2.02 -16.40 26.84
C ARG A 90 3.02 -17.25 26.07
N HIS A 91 2.56 -18.40 25.54
CA HIS A 91 3.40 -19.31 24.73
C HIS A 91 3.92 -18.61 23.48
N ARG A 92 3.06 -17.93 22.72
CA ARG A 92 3.49 -17.18 21.51
C ARG A 92 4.58 -16.15 21.82
N ASN A 93 4.43 -15.38 22.89
CA ASN A 93 5.47 -14.41 23.29
C ASN A 93 6.80 -15.08 23.67
N GLU A 94 6.77 -16.36 24.05
CA GLU A 94 7.94 -17.16 24.39
C GLU A 94 8.59 -17.80 23.16
N VAL A 95 7.82 -18.36 22.23
CA VAL A 95 8.37 -19.17 21.10
C VAL A 95 8.46 -18.44 19.76
N CYS A 96 7.61 -17.45 19.47
CA CYS A 96 7.71 -16.68 18.22
C CYS A 96 9.09 -16.01 17.99
N PRO A 97 9.87 -15.58 19.02
CA PRO A 97 11.23 -15.09 18.79
C PRO A 97 12.18 -16.17 18.23
N ASP A 98 11.85 -17.44 18.42
CA ASP A 98 12.62 -18.62 17.98
C ASP A 98 12.06 -19.19 16.65
N ILE A 99 11.00 -18.58 16.09
CA ILE A 99 10.38 -18.92 14.80
C ILE A 99 10.67 -17.80 13.79
N ALA A 100 11.29 -18.16 12.66
CA ALA A 100 11.43 -17.25 11.52
C ALA A 100 10.36 -17.55 10.48
N TYR A 101 9.59 -16.54 10.07
CA TYR A 101 8.56 -16.69 9.05
C TYR A 101 8.80 -15.75 7.87
N MET A 102 8.99 -16.34 6.68
CA MET A 102 9.01 -15.64 5.40
C MET A 102 7.67 -15.90 4.69
N PRO A 103 6.79 -14.88 4.57
CA PRO A 103 5.46 -15.03 3.97
C PRO A 103 5.49 -15.09 2.44
N GLN A 104 4.43 -15.64 1.84
CA GLN A 104 4.29 -15.71 0.38
C GLN A 104 4.30 -14.31 -0.25
N GLY A 105 5.17 -14.12 -1.25
CA GLY A 105 5.22 -12.94 -2.10
C GLY A 105 6.50 -12.09 -1.95
N LEU A 106 6.94 -11.53 -3.07
CA LEU A 106 8.22 -10.84 -3.19
C LEU A 106 8.30 -9.59 -2.32
N GLY A 107 9.02 -9.70 -1.19
CA GLY A 107 9.35 -8.57 -0.33
C GLY A 107 8.23 -8.10 0.59
N LYS A 108 7.18 -8.91 0.83
CA LYS A 108 6.13 -8.57 1.80
C LYS A 108 6.66 -8.41 3.23
N ASN A 109 7.75 -9.09 3.58
CA ASN A 109 8.44 -8.94 4.86
C ASN A 109 9.52 -7.84 4.84
N LEU A 110 9.72 -7.12 3.74
CA LEU A 110 10.79 -6.12 3.60
C LEU A 110 10.25 -4.69 3.51
N TYR A 111 11.07 -3.74 3.93
CA TYR A 111 10.78 -2.31 3.80
C TYR A 111 11.43 -1.79 2.52
N SER A 112 10.62 -1.50 1.50
CA SER A 112 11.07 -1.18 0.14
C SER A 112 11.87 0.13 0.03
N THR A 113 11.60 1.09 0.91
CA THR A 113 12.27 2.39 0.99
C THR A 113 13.63 2.33 1.71
N LEU A 114 13.88 1.27 2.48
CA LEU A 114 15.13 1.03 3.20
C LEU A 114 16.15 0.32 2.30
N SER A 115 17.44 0.46 2.61
CA SER A 115 18.51 -0.31 1.98
C SER A 115 18.55 -1.75 2.50
N VAL A 116 19.34 -2.60 1.83
CA VAL A 116 19.66 -3.96 2.28
C VAL A 116 20.18 -3.94 3.72
N GLU A 117 21.17 -3.08 4.01
CA GLU A 117 21.74 -2.96 5.36
C GLU A 117 20.71 -2.45 6.37
N GLU A 118 19.91 -1.44 6.03
CA GLU A 118 18.94 -0.85 6.95
C GLU A 118 17.85 -1.85 7.36
N ASN A 119 17.40 -2.71 6.43
CA ASN A 119 16.50 -3.81 6.74
C ASN A 119 17.13 -4.78 7.74
N LEU A 120 18.35 -5.26 7.47
CA LEU A 120 19.03 -6.22 8.34
C LEU A 120 19.35 -5.61 9.73
N GLN A 121 19.77 -4.35 9.79
CA GLN A 121 19.97 -3.63 11.04
C GLN A 121 18.67 -3.54 11.84
N PHE A 122 17.53 -3.28 11.18
CA PHE A 122 16.22 -3.25 11.82
C PHE A 122 15.88 -4.61 12.45
N PHE A 123 15.93 -5.70 11.68
CA PHE A 123 15.64 -7.04 12.20
C PHE A 123 16.61 -7.45 13.31
N GLY A 124 17.91 -7.25 13.15
CA GLY A 124 18.89 -7.56 14.19
C GLY A 124 18.62 -6.81 15.51
N ARG A 125 18.12 -5.57 15.47
CA ARG A 125 17.73 -4.84 16.68
C ARG A 125 16.44 -5.38 17.31
N LEU A 126 15.46 -5.82 16.50
CA LEU A 126 14.22 -6.42 17.01
C LEU A 126 14.49 -7.66 17.87
N TYR A 127 15.45 -8.49 17.45
CA TYR A 127 15.88 -9.69 18.16
C TYR A 127 16.98 -9.42 19.23
N GLY A 128 17.31 -8.14 19.49
CA GLY A 128 18.16 -7.75 20.61
C GLY A 128 19.67 -7.94 20.39
N HIS A 129 20.13 -8.06 19.14
CA HIS A 129 21.55 -8.20 18.83
C HIS A 129 22.28 -6.88 19.07
N GLY A 130 23.48 -6.94 19.66
CA GLY A 130 24.37 -5.79 19.86
C GLY A 130 24.93 -5.25 18.54
N ALA A 131 25.50 -4.04 18.53
CA ALA A 131 25.97 -3.42 17.29
C ALA A 131 27.06 -4.23 16.56
N VAL A 132 28.03 -4.77 17.31
CA VAL A 132 29.11 -5.60 16.78
C VAL A 132 28.57 -6.91 16.20
N GLU A 133 27.72 -7.61 16.95
CA GLU A 133 27.13 -8.88 16.52
C GLU A 133 26.22 -8.72 15.29
N ARG A 134 25.43 -7.62 15.24
CA ARG A 134 24.64 -7.31 14.04
C ARG A 134 25.52 -7.13 12.82
N ARG A 135 26.62 -6.36 12.93
CA ARG A 135 27.51 -6.12 11.79
C ARG A 135 28.14 -7.42 11.31
N ARG A 136 28.68 -8.23 12.22
CA ARG A 136 29.25 -9.55 11.91
C ARG A 136 28.29 -10.43 11.10
N ARG A 137 27.05 -10.58 11.59
CA ARG A 137 26.02 -11.40 10.93
C ARG A 137 25.55 -10.84 9.60
N ILE A 138 25.43 -9.51 9.49
CA ILE A 138 25.08 -8.85 8.24
C ILE A 138 26.13 -9.18 7.18
N ASP A 139 27.40 -9.05 7.52
CA ASP A 139 28.50 -9.33 6.61
C ASP A 139 28.50 -10.81 6.20
N GLU A 140 28.39 -11.72 7.15
CA GLU A 140 28.34 -13.17 6.92
C GLU A 140 27.18 -13.60 5.99
N LEU A 141 25.96 -13.15 6.29
CA LEU A 141 24.76 -13.50 5.52
C LEU A 141 24.75 -12.85 4.13
N THR A 142 25.25 -11.62 4.01
CA THR A 142 25.26 -10.93 2.71
C THR A 142 26.42 -11.35 1.82
N SER A 143 27.56 -11.77 2.38
CA SER A 143 28.65 -12.38 1.60
C SER A 143 28.25 -13.75 1.05
N SER A 144 27.61 -14.60 1.87
CA SER A 144 27.16 -15.93 1.43
C SER A 144 26.03 -15.89 0.40
N THR A 145 25.20 -14.85 0.40
CA THR A 145 24.10 -14.68 -0.58
C THR A 145 24.47 -13.83 -1.80
N GLY A 146 25.67 -13.24 -1.85
CA GLY A 146 26.09 -12.32 -2.91
C GLY A 146 25.44 -10.93 -2.84
N LEU A 147 24.86 -10.55 -1.69
CA LEU A 147 24.24 -9.25 -1.45
C LEU A 147 25.20 -8.19 -0.87
N TYR A 148 26.43 -8.56 -0.51
CA TYR A 148 27.38 -7.69 0.18
C TYR A 148 27.70 -6.41 -0.60
N SER A 149 27.87 -6.50 -1.93
CA SER A 149 28.11 -5.34 -2.80
C SER A 149 26.88 -4.40 -2.93
N PHE A 150 25.70 -4.85 -2.48
CA PHE A 150 24.44 -4.13 -2.61
C PHE A 150 23.90 -3.59 -1.28
N LEU A 151 24.70 -3.59 -0.20
CA LEU A 151 24.28 -3.15 1.14
C LEU A 151 23.58 -1.77 1.17
N ASN A 152 24.06 -0.83 0.35
CA ASN A 152 23.53 0.54 0.26
C ASN A 152 22.33 0.69 -0.70
N ARG A 153 22.01 -0.34 -1.48
CA ARG A 153 20.95 -0.27 -2.50
C ARG A 153 19.57 -0.37 -1.84
N PRO A 154 18.61 0.52 -2.16
CA PRO A 154 17.23 0.42 -1.69
C PRO A 154 16.57 -0.87 -2.15
N VAL A 155 15.80 -1.52 -1.26
CA VAL A 155 15.12 -2.80 -1.54
C VAL A 155 14.15 -2.69 -2.72
N GLY A 156 13.48 -1.56 -2.88
CA GLY A 156 12.59 -1.30 -4.03
C GLY A 156 13.29 -1.43 -5.39
N LYS A 157 14.62 -1.23 -5.44
CA LYS A 157 15.45 -1.32 -6.66
C LYS A 157 16.13 -2.68 -6.83
N LEU A 158 15.89 -3.65 -5.95
CA LEU A 158 16.43 -5.01 -6.07
C LEU A 158 15.59 -5.86 -7.03
N SER A 159 16.22 -6.82 -7.71
CA SER A 159 15.49 -7.84 -8.47
C SER A 159 14.67 -8.75 -7.54
N GLY A 160 13.71 -9.51 -8.08
CA GLY A 160 12.90 -10.47 -7.30
C GLY A 160 13.76 -11.45 -6.49
N GLY A 161 14.77 -12.05 -7.12
CA GLY A 161 15.69 -12.97 -6.44
C GLY A 161 16.55 -12.31 -5.38
N MET A 162 17.03 -11.08 -5.61
CA MET A 162 17.73 -10.33 -4.57
C MET A 162 16.83 -9.99 -3.37
N LYS A 163 15.54 -9.70 -3.61
CA LYS A 163 14.56 -9.49 -2.53
C LYS A 163 14.33 -10.78 -1.73
N GLN A 164 14.23 -11.94 -2.37
CA GLN A 164 14.09 -13.22 -1.65
C GLN A 164 15.35 -13.55 -0.85
N LYS A 165 16.55 -13.38 -1.43
CA LYS A 165 17.82 -13.55 -0.72
C LYS A 165 17.91 -12.65 0.53
N LEU A 166 17.46 -11.39 0.42
CA LEU A 166 17.41 -10.47 1.56
C LEU A 166 16.35 -10.89 2.59
N GLY A 167 15.16 -11.29 2.14
CA GLY A 167 14.10 -11.82 3.01
C GLY A 167 14.58 -12.99 3.86
N MET A 168 15.34 -13.89 3.25
CA MET A 168 16.00 -15.00 3.93
C MET A 168 17.09 -14.52 4.90
N CYS A 169 17.95 -13.57 4.52
CA CYS A 169 18.93 -12.99 5.45
C CYS A 169 18.25 -12.38 6.69
N CYS A 170 17.13 -11.67 6.50
CA CYS A 170 16.33 -11.12 7.60
C CYS A 170 15.73 -12.22 8.50
N ALA A 171 15.28 -13.34 7.90
CA ALA A 171 14.76 -14.49 8.62
C ALA A 171 15.85 -15.23 9.42
N LEU A 172 17.08 -15.31 8.90
CA LEU A 172 18.17 -16.05 9.51
C LEU A 172 19.02 -15.23 10.49
N ILE A 173 18.87 -13.91 10.50
CA ILE A 173 19.72 -13.02 11.32
C ILE A 173 19.67 -13.35 12.82
N HIS A 174 18.64 -14.03 13.30
CA HIS A 174 18.34 -14.27 14.72
C HIS A 174 18.39 -15.73 15.16
N ASP A 175 18.90 -16.64 14.32
CA ASP A 175 19.10 -18.07 14.67
C ASP A 175 17.83 -18.82 15.11
N PRO A 176 16.82 -18.96 14.24
CA PRO A 176 15.57 -19.64 14.58
C PRO A 176 15.76 -21.14 14.85
N GLU A 177 14.92 -21.71 15.72
CA GLU A 177 14.75 -23.17 15.87
C GLU A 177 13.83 -23.74 14.78
N LEU A 178 12.85 -22.94 14.34
CA LEU A 178 11.91 -23.28 13.28
C LEU A 178 11.92 -22.19 12.20
N LEU A 179 12.32 -22.56 10.99
CA LEU A 179 12.32 -21.69 9.80
C LEU A 179 11.16 -22.05 8.88
N ILE A 180 10.24 -21.11 8.66
CA ILE A 180 9.03 -21.29 7.87
C ILE A 180 9.14 -20.41 6.61
N LEU A 181 9.17 -21.04 5.44
CA LEU A 181 9.44 -20.43 4.14
C LEU A 181 8.29 -20.68 3.17
N ASP A 182 7.44 -19.67 2.99
CA ASP A 182 6.23 -19.77 2.17
C ASP A 182 6.55 -19.36 0.72
N GLU A 183 6.74 -20.35 -0.16
CA GLU A 183 7.12 -20.17 -1.57
C GLU A 183 8.37 -19.29 -1.78
N PRO A 184 9.50 -19.66 -1.14
CA PRO A 184 10.67 -18.80 -1.03
C PRO A 184 11.50 -18.69 -2.31
N THR A 185 11.19 -19.47 -3.34
CA THR A 185 11.91 -19.57 -4.62
C THR A 185 11.02 -19.22 -5.83
N THR A 186 9.76 -18.86 -5.60
CA THR A 186 8.83 -18.47 -6.65
C THR A 186 9.35 -17.24 -7.39
N GLY A 187 9.49 -17.35 -8.71
CA GLY A 187 10.03 -16.27 -9.53
C GLY A 187 11.53 -16.01 -9.35
N VAL A 188 12.28 -17.02 -8.89
CA VAL A 188 13.75 -17.02 -8.88
C VAL A 188 14.28 -18.04 -9.86
N ASP A 189 15.40 -17.67 -10.49
CA ASP A 189 16.03 -18.50 -11.50
C ASP A 189 16.65 -19.78 -10.92
N PRO A 190 16.80 -20.85 -11.74
CA PRO A 190 17.31 -22.14 -11.29
C PRO A 190 18.65 -22.06 -10.54
N LEU A 191 19.60 -21.24 -11.00
CA LEU A 191 20.91 -21.10 -10.35
C LEU A 191 20.78 -20.45 -8.96
N ALA A 192 20.08 -19.31 -8.88
CA ALA A 192 19.85 -18.64 -7.61
C ALA A 192 19.01 -19.48 -6.63
N ARG A 193 18.12 -20.35 -7.13
CA ARG A 193 17.39 -21.34 -6.34
C ARG A 193 18.30 -22.44 -5.80
N ASN A 194 19.22 -22.97 -6.60
CA ASN A 194 20.21 -23.94 -6.10
C ASN A 194 21.10 -23.31 -5.02
N GLN A 195 21.59 -22.09 -5.26
CA GLN A 195 22.33 -21.32 -4.23
C GLN A 195 21.50 -21.12 -2.95
N PHE A 196 20.19 -20.90 -3.09
CA PHE A 196 19.27 -20.77 -1.95
C PHE A 196 19.24 -22.06 -1.11
N TRP A 197 19.03 -23.21 -1.75
CA TRP A 197 18.97 -24.50 -1.06
C TRP A 197 20.32 -24.93 -0.47
N GLU A 198 21.43 -24.65 -1.15
CA GLU A 198 22.77 -24.88 -0.62
C GLU A 198 23.05 -24.07 0.66
N LEU A 199 22.59 -22.83 0.73
CA LEU A 199 22.72 -22.02 1.94
C LEU A 199 21.94 -22.61 3.11
N ILE A 200 20.68 -23.02 2.88
CA ILE A 200 19.85 -23.67 3.91
C ILE A 200 20.51 -24.98 4.37
N ALA A 201 20.99 -25.80 3.43
CA ALA A 201 21.72 -27.03 3.74
C ALA A 201 22.97 -26.75 4.59
N ARG A 202 23.76 -25.73 4.22
CA ARG A 202 24.94 -25.31 4.99
C ARG A 202 24.57 -24.89 6.41
N ILE A 203 23.51 -24.12 6.60
CA ILE A 203 23.08 -23.68 7.93
C ILE A 203 22.59 -24.87 8.77
N ARG A 204 21.80 -25.79 8.17
CA ARG A 204 21.36 -27.02 8.83
C ARG A 204 22.53 -27.94 9.21
N ASN A 205 23.59 -28.00 8.40
CA ASN A 205 24.79 -28.77 8.76
C ASN A 205 25.45 -28.23 10.05
N HIS A 206 25.42 -26.92 10.27
CA HIS A 206 25.90 -26.30 11.51
C HIS A 206 24.85 -26.35 12.64
N ARG A 207 23.58 -26.58 12.31
CA ARG A 207 22.44 -26.62 13.25
C ARG A 207 21.49 -27.77 12.91
N PRO A 208 21.87 -29.01 13.25
CA PRO A 208 21.08 -30.19 12.91
C PRO A 208 19.70 -30.19 13.59
N GLU A 209 19.53 -29.47 14.70
CA GLU A 209 18.23 -29.33 15.39
C GLU A 209 17.26 -28.35 14.71
N MET A 210 17.72 -27.53 13.76
CA MET A 210 16.87 -26.55 13.08
C MET A 210 15.88 -27.26 12.15
N SER A 211 14.59 -27.03 12.37
CA SER A 211 13.52 -27.57 11.52
C SER A 211 13.14 -26.54 10.45
N VAL A 212 12.89 -26.99 9.23
CA VAL A 212 12.52 -26.11 8.11
C VAL A 212 11.19 -26.57 7.53
N ILE A 213 10.21 -25.67 7.42
CA ILE A 213 8.94 -25.92 6.74
C ILE A 213 8.90 -25.04 5.49
N VAL A 214 8.78 -25.65 4.32
CA VAL A 214 8.76 -24.96 3.03
C VAL A 214 7.44 -25.24 2.33
N ALA A 215 6.75 -24.20 1.85
CA ALA A 215 5.76 -24.40 0.79
C ALA A 215 6.44 -24.22 -0.57
N THR A 216 6.26 -25.17 -1.47
CA THR A 216 6.76 -25.05 -2.84
C THR A 216 5.72 -25.50 -3.85
N ALA A 217 5.72 -24.83 -5.00
CA ALA A 217 5.00 -25.25 -6.19
C ALA A 217 5.89 -26.06 -7.16
N TYR A 218 7.20 -26.15 -6.90
CA TYR A 218 8.15 -26.87 -7.74
C TYR A 218 8.38 -28.28 -7.18
N MET A 219 7.91 -29.29 -7.91
CA MET A 219 8.03 -30.69 -7.49
C MET A 219 9.49 -31.15 -7.41
N ASP A 220 10.36 -30.64 -8.29
CA ASP A 220 11.81 -30.95 -8.28
C ASP A 220 12.52 -30.43 -7.00
N GLU A 221 12.01 -29.35 -6.40
CA GLU A 221 12.50 -28.89 -5.09
C GLU A 221 12.02 -29.82 -3.98
N ALA A 222 10.74 -30.24 -4.06
CA ALA A 222 10.13 -31.13 -3.09
C ALA A 222 10.80 -32.51 -3.04
N GLU A 223 11.36 -32.99 -4.13
CA GLU A 223 12.15 -34.24 -4.16
C GLU A 223 13.40 -34.18 -3.28
N ARG A 224 13.92 -32.99 -2.96
CA ARG A 224 15.10 -32.82 -2.09
C ARG A 224 14.75 -32.73 -0.60
N PHE A 225 13.47 -32.74 -0.25
CA PHE A 225 13.02 -32.58 1.13
C PHE A 225 12.98 -33.91 1.87
N ASP A 226 13.21 -33.85 3.19
CA ASP A 226 13.27 -35.03 4.04
C ASP A 226 11.87 -35.64 4.27
N TRP A 227 10.83 -34.79 4.29
CA TRP A 227 9.44 -35.17 4.51
C TRP A 227 8.49 -34.29 3.71
N LEU A 228 7.37 -34.83 3.25
CA LEU A 228 6.39 -34.13 2.42
C LEU A 228 4.98 -34.24 3.00
N VAL A 229 4.20 -33.19 2.77
CA VAL A 229 2.78 -33.08 3.10
C VAL A 229 2.05 -32.64 1.83
N ALA A 230 1.31 -33.56 1.22
CA ALA A 230 0.50 -33.29 0.04
C ALA A 230 -0.87 -32.76 0.46
N MET A 231 -1.26 -31.58 -0.05
CA MET A 231 -2.52 -30.92 0.28
C MET A 231 -3.36 -30.60 -0.95
N ASP A 232 -4.67 -30.75 -0.84
CA ASP A 232 -5.65 -30.29 -1.83
C ASP A 232 -6.94 -29.84 -1.14
N ALA A 233 -7.52 -28.74 -1.63
CA ALA A 233 -8.80 -28.19 -1.15
C ALA A 233 -8.92 -28.08 0.40
N GLY A 234 -7.85 -27.69 1.09
CA GLY A 234 -7.84 -27.53 2.54
C GLY A 234 -7.74 -28.84 3.33
N ARG A 235 -7.43 -29.97 2.68
CA ARG A 235 -7.25 -31.30 3.28
C ARG A 235 -5.86 -31.86 2.98
N ILE A 236 -5.39 -32.76 3.83
CA ILE A 236 -4.17 -33.53 3.60
C ILE A 236 -4.52 -34.81 2.85
N LEU A 237 -3.79 -35.05 1.76
CA LEU A 237 -3.93 -36.24 0.93
C LEU A 237 -3.01 -37.36 1.42
N ALA A 238 -1.74 -37.01 1.68
CA ALA A 238 -0.73 -37.96 2.15
C ALA A 238 0.43 -37.21 2.84
N THR A 239 1.15 -37.94 3.69
CA THR A 239 2.39 -37.49 4.32
C THR A 239 3.42 -38.61 4.29
N GLY A 240 4.69 -38.28 4.12
CA GLY A 240 5.78 -39.27 4.11
C GLY A 240 7.04 -38.73 3.45
N THR A 241 8.07 -39.56 3.34
CA THR A 241 9.25 -39.23 2.54
C THR A 241 8.91 -39.22 1.03
N PRO A 242 9.68 -38.51 0.18
CA PRO A 242 9.48 -38.57 -1.27
C PRO A 242 9.46 -40.00 -1.82
N ARG A 243 10.35 -40.85 -1.30
CA ARG A 243 10.44 -42.26 -1.67
C ARG A 243 9.18 -43.05 -1.29
N GLU A 244 8.66 -42.87 -0.08
CA GLU A 244 7.41 -43.51 0.35
C GLU A 244 6.22 -43.09 -0.53
N LEU A 245 6.18 -41.82 -0.96
CA LEU A 245 5.15 -41.34 -1.88
C LEU A 245 5.27 -42.02 -3.25
N HIS A 246 6.46 -42.12 -3.82
CA HIS A 246 6.67 -42.85 -5.09
C HIS A 246 6.30 -44.34 -4.98
N GLU A 247 6.68 -44.99 -3.89
CA GLU A 247 6.37 -46.41 -3.65
C GLU A 247 4.85 -46.62 -3.46
N HIS A 248 4.16 -45.71 -2.77
CA HIS A 248 2.71 -45.77 -2.59
C HIS A 248 1.92 -45.53 -3.89
N THR A 249 2.41 -44.66 -4.79
CA THR A 249 1.70 -44.33 -6.04
C THR A 249 2.17 -45.13 -7.24
N GLY A 250 3.33 -45.79 -7.16
CA GLY A 250 3.92 -46.55 -8.27
C GLY A 250 4.42 -45.67 -9.43
N THR A 251 4.77 -44.41 -9.16
CA THR A 251 5.13 -43.41 -10.19
C THR A 251 6.59 -42.99 -10.10
N ALA A 252 7.19 -42.63 -11.24
CA ALA A 252 8.60 -42.24 -11.33
C ALA A 252 8.89 -40.77 -10.98
N SER A 253 7.88 -39.88 -10.99
CA SER A 253 8.04 -38.47 -10.65
C SER A 253 7.08 -38.04 -9.54
N LEU A 254 7.49 -37.06 -8.73
CA LEU A 254 6.67 -36.56 -7.65
C LEU A 254 5.39 -35.84 -8.16
N GLU A 255 5.45 -35.22 -9.34
CA GLU A 255 4.28 -34.62 -9.99
C GLU A 255 3.22 -35.69 -10.31
N ALA A 256 3.64 -36.82 -10.88
CA ALA A 256 2.74 -37.94 -11.15
C ALA A 256 2.21 -38.58 -9.86
N ALA A 257 3.04 -38.68 -8.81
CA ALA A 257 2.62 -39.15 -7.50
C ALA A 257 1.53 -38.25 -6.91
N PHE A 258 1.72 -36.93 -6.96
CA PHE A 258 0.73 -35.97 -6.48
C PHE A 258 -0.59 -36.10 -7.24
N ILE A 259 -0.55 -36.23 -8.58
CA ILE A 259 -1.75 -36.43 -9.40
C ILE A 259 -2.46 -37.75 -9.03
N ALA A 260 -1.70 -38.82 -8.79
CA ALA A 260 -2.24 -40.12 -8.36
C ALA A 260 -2.92 -40.07 -6.98
N LEU A 261 -2.56 -39.12 -6.12
CA LEU A 261 -3.17 -38.90 -4.80
C LEU A 261 -4.43 -38.03 -4.83
N LEU A 262 -4.71 -37.33 -5.94
CA LEU A 262 -5.88 -36.47 -6.03
C LEU A 262 -7.21 -37.26 -6.04
N PRO A 263 -8.33 -36.64 -5.63
CA PRO A 263 -9.66 -37.25 -5.75
C PRO A 263 -10.02 -37.66 -7.18
N GLU A 264 -10.77 -38.77 -7.34
CA GLU A 264 -11.11 -39.35 -8.66
C GLU A 264 -11.89 -38.39 -9.58
N ASP A 265 -12.73 -37.51 -9.02
CA ASP A 265 -13.45 -36.47 -9.76
C ASP A 265 -12.51 -35.46 -10.45
N LYS A 266 -11.33 -35.22 -9.89
CA LYS A 266 -10.30 -34.36 -10.50
C LYS A 266 -9.41 -35.12 -11.48
N LYS A 267 -9.28 -36.44 -11.32
CA LYS A 267 -8.48 -37.32 -12.21
C LYS A 267 -9.20 -37.70 -13.50
N HIS A 268 -10.52 -37.82 -13.47
CA HIS A 268 -11.32 -38.43 -14.55
C HIS A 268 -11.05 -37.84 -15.95
N ASP A 269 -10.72 -36.56 -16.04
CA ASP A 269 -10.44 -35.87 -17.30
C ASP A 269 -8.94 -35.56 -17.53
N HIS A 270 -8.06 -35.98 -16.62
CA HIS A 270 -6.62 -35.77 -16.76
C HIS A 270 -6.03 -36.79 -17.73
N ARG A 271 -5.28 -36.31 -18.72
CA ARG A 271 -4.46 -37.12 -19.61
C ARG A 271 -3.10 -36.48 -19.70
N ALA A 272 -2.05 -37.30 -19.66
CA ALA A 272 -0.70 -36.83 -19.91
C ALA A 272 -0.66 -36.06 -21.25
N VAL A 273 -0.11 -34.86 -21.23
CA VAL A 273 -0.03 -34.01 -22.41
C VAL A 273 1.03 -34.58 -23.35
N VAL A 274 0.59 -35.05 -24.52
CA VAL A 274 1.49 -35.48 -25.59
C VAL A 274 1.54 -34.38 -26.64
N VAL A 275 2.74 -33.91 -26.98
CA VAL A 275 2.96 -32.91 -28.02
C VAL A 275 3.14 -33.64 -29.36
N PRO A 276 2.20 -33.54 -30.31
CA PRO A 276 2.40 -34.12 -31.63
C PRO A 276 3.56 -33.37 -32.32
N PRO A 277 4.49 -34.06 -33.01
CA PRO A 277 5.59 -33.41 -33.70
C PRO A 277 5.06 -32.41 -34.73
N LEU A 278 5.76 -31.29 -34.89
CA LEU A 278 5.48 -30.35 -35.97
C LEU A 278 5.72 -31.06 -37.31
N ALA A 279 4.72 -31.07 -38.19
CA ALA A 279 4.87 -31.70 -39.51
C ALA A 279 5.92 -30.94 -40.33
N ASP A 280 6.93 -31.65 -40.84
CA ASP A 280 7.93 -31.11 -41.77
C ASP A 280 7.27 -30.87 -43.15
N GLY A 281 6.61 -29.74 -43.32
CA GLY A 281 6.14 -29.24 -44.62
C GLY A 281 7.22 -28.47 -45.38
N GLU A 282 7.10 -28.38 -46.70
CA GLU A 282 8.05 -27.66 -47.59
C GLU A 282 8.13 -26.14 -47.35
N ASP A 283 7.14 -25.54 -46.65
CA ASP A 283 7.14 -24.10 -46.34
C ASP A 283 7.79 -23.81 -44.98
N LYS A 284 9.07 -23.44 -45.01
CA LYS A 284 9.84 -22.87 -43.89
C LYS A 284 9.47 -21.39 -43.63
N GLU A 285 8.18 -21.05 -43.66
CA GLU A 285 7.71 -19.68 -43.48
C GLU A 285 8.03 -19.18 -42.05
N ILE A 286 8.72 -18.05 -41.95
CA ILE A 286 9.15 -17.46 -40.66
C ILE A 286 8.06 -16.50 -40.18
N ALA A 287 7.50 -16.79 -39.02
CA ALA A 287 6.50 -15.93 -38.38
C ALA A 287 7.17 -14.78 -37.60
N ILE A 288 8.28 -15.05 -36.91
CA ILE A 288 9.05 -14.05 -36.16
C ILE A 288 10.53 -14.16 -36.51
N GLU A 289 11.16 -13.04 -36.84
CA GLU A 289 12.62 -12.92 -36.98
C GLU A 289 13.12 -11.74 -36.13
N ALA A 290 14.17 -11.95 -35.34
CA ALA A 290 14.89 -10.91 -34.62
C ALA A 290 16.37 -10.94 -35.04
N ARG A 291 16.93 -9.77 -35.39
CA ARG A 291 18.35 -9.61 -35.73
C ARG A 291 18.98 -8.51 -34.89
N ASP A 292 20.03 -8.88 -34.16
CA ASP A 292 20.82 -8.00 -33.27
C ASP A 292 19.95 -7.12 -32.35
N LEU A 293 18.80 -7.65 -31.94
CA LEU A 293 17.79 -6.89 -31.23
C LEU A 293 18.30 -6.50 -29.84
N THR A 294 18.36 -5.19 -29.57
CA THR A 294 18.98 -4.64 -28.37
C THR A 294 18.10 -3.57 -27.73
N MET A 295 18.03 -3.58 -26.39
CA MET A 295 17.28 -2.61 -25.59
C MET A 295 18.10 -2.03 -24.45
N ARG A 296 18.26 -0.71 -24.43
CA ARG A 296 18.96 0.04 -23.36
C ARG A 296 18.01 0.99 -22.64
N PHE A 297 18.02 0.95 -21.30
CA PHE A 297 17.31 1.86 -20.41
C PHE A 297 18.32 2.73 -19.65
N GLY A 298 18.64 3.91 -20.18
CA GLY A 298 19.75 4.71 -19.67
C GLY A 298 21.06 3.89 -19.76
N ASP A 299 21.73 3.70 -18.62
CA ASP A 299 22.99 2.95 -18.55
C ASP A 299 22.81 1.41 -18.47
N PHE A 300 21.57 0.91 -18.40
CA PHE A 300 21.29 -0.52 -18.25
C PHE A 300 20.85 -1.17 -19.57
N THR A 301 21.63 -2.11 -20.09
CA THR A 301 21.27 -2.94 -21.24
C THR A 301 20.42 -4.12 -20.77
N ALA A 302 19.14 -4.14 -21.16
CA ALA A 302 18.19 -5.19 -20.77
C ALA A 302 18.14 -6.37 -21.75
N VAL A 303 18.44 -6.11 -23.02
CA VAL A 303 18.51 -7.10 -24.11
C VAL A 303 19.70 -6.72 -24.97
N ASP A 304 20.56 -7.67 -25.32
CA ASP A 304 21.85 -7.44 -25.96
C ASP A 304 22.02 -8.38 -27.17
N HIS A 305 21.99 -7.81 -28.37
CA HIS A 305 22.23 -8.49 -29.66
C HIS A 305 21.50 -9.84 -29.83
N VAL A 306 20.21 -9.88 -29.51
CA VAL A 306 19.42 -11.10 -29.56
C VAL A 306 19.05 -11.48 -30.99
N ASN A 307 19.31 -12.74 -31.34
CA ASN A 307 19.10 -13.31 -32.68
C ASN A 307 18.29 -14.61 -32.60
N PHE A 308 17.13 -14.68 -33.26
CA PHE A 308 16.35 -15.93 -33.39
C PHE A 308 15.33 -15.88 -34.54
N ARG A 309 14.85 -17.06 -34.93
CA ARG A 309 13.81 -17.27 -35.95
C ARG A 309 12.81 -18.33 -35.49
N ILE A 310 11.52 -18.00 -35.60
CA ILE A 310 10.39 -18.84 -35.21
C ILE A 310 9.55 -19.13 -36.47
N ARG A 311 9.32 -20.42 -36.72
CA ARG A 311 8.55 -20.93 -37.87
C ARG A 311 7.05 -20.84 -37.59
N ARG A 312 6.26 -20.76 -38.65
CA ARG A 312 4.80 -20.76 -38.53
C ARG A 312 4.29 -22.08 -37.91
N GLY A 313 3.40 -21.97 -36.92
CA GLY A 313 2.83 -23.12 -36.20
C GLY A 313 3.76 -23.80 -35.18
N GLU A 314 4.98 -23.28 -35.01
CA GLU A 314 5.92 -23.70 -33.97
C GLU A 314 5.48 -23.15 -32.60
N ILE A 315 5.60 -23.99 -31.56
CA ILE A 315 5.57 -23.56 -30.17
C ILE A 315 7.02 -23.30 -29.74
N PHE A 316 7.42 -22.04 -29.71
CA PHE A 316 8.77 -21.62 -29.35
C PHE A 316 8.81 -21.12 -27.90
N GLY A 317 9.61 -21.80 -27.07
CA GLY A 317 9.78 -21.48 -25.67
C GLY A 317 10.96 -20.54 -25.42
N PHE A 318 10.73 -19.43 -24.74
CA PHE A 318 11.79 -18.57 -24.22
C PHE A 318 12.04 -18.90 -22.75
N LEU A 319 13.14 -19.61 -22.47
CA LEU A 319 13.52 -20.05 -21.14
C LEU A 319 14.65 -19.17 -20.60
N GLY A 320 14.48 -18.63 -19.40
CA GLY A 320 15.52 -17.78 -18.80
C GLY A 320 15.14 -17.27 -17.43
N SER A 321 16.10 -16.67 -16.72
CA SER A 321 15.90 -16.09 -15.40
C SER A 321 14.93 -14.90 -15.40
N ASN A 322 14.37 -14.56 -14.24
CA ASN A 322 13.59 -13.33 -14.11
C ASN A 322 14.50 -12.11 -14.27
N GLY A 323 14.12 -11.21 -15.17
CA GLY A 323 14.93 -10.04 -15.52
C GLY A 323 16.02 -10.31 -16.57
N CYS A 324 16.08 -11.48 -17.19
CA CYS A 324 17.05 -11.75 -18.26
C CYS A 324 16.70 -11.09 -19.61
N GLY A 325 15.55 -10.42 -19.73
CA GLY A 325 15.14 -9.72 -20.95
C GLY A 325 13.93 -10.30 -21.69
N LYS A 326 13.36 -11.46 -21.28
CA LYS A 326 12.23 -12.13 -21.99
C LYS A 326 11.06 -11.20 -22.32
N SER A 327 10.45 -10.60 -21.28
CA SER A 327 9.31 -9.69 -21.44
C SER A 327 9.69 -8.42 -22.19
N THR A 328 10.94 -7.95 -22.06
CA THR A 328 11.44 -6.79 -22.81
C THR A 328 11.51 -7.12 -24.30
N THR A 329 12.05 -8.29 -24.66
CA THR A 329 12.07 -8.80 -26.04
C THR A 329 10.66 -8.98 -26.59
N MET A 330 9.73 -9.55 -25.83
CA MET A 330 8.32 -9.68 -26.24
C MET A 330 7.64 -8.33 -26.47
N LYS A 331 7.90 -7.32 -25.62
CA LYS A 331 7.41 -5.95 -25.80
C LYS A 331 7.99 -5.28 -27.05
N MET A 332 9.25 -5.57 -27.38
CA MET A 332 9.84 -5.12 -28.64
C MET A 332 9.17 -5.76 -29.85
N LEU A 333 8.95 -7.08 -29.82
CA LEU A 333 8.30 -7.80 -30.91
C LEU A 333 6.83 -7.37 -31.13
N THR A 334 6.12 -7.00 -30.07
CA THR A 334 4.73 -6.47 -30.15
C THR A 334 4.68 -4.98 -30.52
N GLY A 335 5.83 -4.32 -30.64
CA GLY A 335 5.94 -2.88 -30.88
C GLY A 335 5.45 -2.01 -29.71
N LEU A 336 5.29 -2.58 -28.51
CA LEU A 336 4.98 -1.84 -27.28
C LEU A 336 6.19 -1.07 -26.74
N LEU A 337 7.40 -1.51 -27.13
CA LEU A 337 8.66 -0.90 -26.77
C LEU A 337 9.54 -0.79 -28.02
N PRO A 338 9.96 0.39 -28.48
CA PRO A 338 10.90 0.49 -29.60
C PRO A 338 12.28 -0.06 -29.19
N ALA A 339 12.91 -0.80 -30.11
CA ALA A 339 14.29 -1.26 -29.91
C ALA A 339 15.28 -0.08 -29.92
N SER A 340 16.38 -0.21 -29.17
CA SER A 340 17.47 0.78 -29.20
C SER A 340 18.38 0.55 -30.40
N GLU A 341 18.69 -0.71 -30.71
CA GLU A 341 19.47 -1.15 -31.86
C GLU A 341 18.88 -2.48 -32.38
N GLY A 342 19.20 -2.83 -33.63
CA GLY A 342 18.68 -4.03 -34.30
C GLY A 342 17.25 -3.87 -34.82
N GLN A 343 16.72 -4.95 -35.40
CA GLN A 343 15.42 -4.97 -36.06
C GLN A 343 14.68 -6.29 -35.82
N ALA A 344 13.36 -6.23 -35.87
CA ALA A 344 12.49 -7.40 -35.77
C ALA A 344 11.45 -7.39 -36.89
N TRP A 345 11.07 -8.57 -37.37
CA TRP A 345 10.06 -8.79 -38.39
C TRP A 345 8.98 -9.75 -37.89
N LEU A 346 7.73 -9.42 -38.18
CA LEU A 346 6.56 -10.28 -38.00
C LEU A 346 5.95 -10.57 -39.37
N PHE A 347 5.82 -11.85 -39.72
CA PHE A 347 5.30 -12.30 -41.01
C PHE A 347 5.99 -11.61 -42.21
N GLY A 348 7.31 -11.42 -42.12
CA GLY A 348 8.11 -10.74 -43.15
C GLY A 348 8.05 -9.21 -43.15
N HIS A 349 7.21 -8.59 -42.32
CA HIS A 349 7.11 -7.13 -42.18
C HIS A 349 7.87 -6.62 -40.96
N GLU A 350 8.66 -5.56 -41.10
CA GLU A 350 9.38 -4.96 -39.99
C GLU A 350 8.41 -4.41 -38.93
N VAL A 351 8.70 -4.67 -37.66
CA VAL A 351 7.85 -4.25 -36.54
C VAL A 351 7.86 -2.72 -36.42
N ASN A 352 6.72 -2.11 -36.70
CA ASN A 352 6.50 -0.68 -36.53
C ASN A 352 5.44 -0.41 -35.45
N PRO A 353 5.71 0.41 -34.43
CA PRO A 353 4.73 0.79 -33.40
C PRO A 353 3.43 1.43 -33.93
N HIS A 354 3.46 1.97 -35.15
CA HIS A 354 2.32 2.61 -35.80
C HIS A 354 1.52 1.68 -36.72
N ASP A 355 1.97 0.45 -36.94
CA ASP A 355 1.28 -0.51 -37.80
C ASP A 355 0.21 -1.31 -37.03
N ILE A 356 -1.00 -0.76 -37.03
CA ILE A 356 -2.18 -1.41 -36.43
C ILE A 356 -2.56 -2.69 -37.17
N ALA A 357 -2.27 -2.82 -38.47
CA ALA A 357 -2.67 -3.99 -39.27
C ALA A 357 -1.91 -5.24 -38.82
N THR A 358 -0.59 -5.13 -38.60
CA THR A 358 0.21 -6.23 -38.04
C THR A 358 -0.22 -6.59 -36.63
N ARG A 359 -0.58 -5.61 -35.77
CA ARG A 359 -1.06 -5.88 -34.41
C ARG A 359 -2.40 -6.62 -34.35
N ARG A 360 -3.27 -6.44 -35.34
CA ARG A 360 -4.52 -7.22 -35.44
C ARG A 360 -4.29 -8.71 -35.71
N ARG A 361 -3.11 -9.10 -36.19
CA ARG A 361 -2.74 -10.50 -36.44
C ARG A 361 -2.07 -11.18 -35.24
N VAL A 362 -1.83 -10.43 -34.15
CA VAL A 362 -1.11 -10.89 -32.96
C VAL A 362 -2.04 -10.86 -31.75
N GLY A 363 -2.11 -11.97 -31.02
CA GLY A 363 -2.68 -12.00 -29.67
C GLY A 363 -1.54 -11.90 -28.66
N TYR A 364 -1.71 -11.06 -27.64
CA TYR A 364 -0.71 -10.84 -26.60
C TYR A 364 -1.30 -11.02 -25.21
N MET A 365 -0.68 -11.86 -24.41
CA MET A 365 -0.99 -12.08 -23.01
C MET A 365 0.21 -11.67 -22.18
N SER A 366 0.08 -10.58 -21.42
CA SER A 366 1.16 -10.09 -20.55
C SER A 366 1.19 -10.79 -19.20
N GLN A 367 2.36 -10.77 -18.55
CA GLN A 367 2.58 -11.31 -17.20
C GLN A 367 1.63 -10.71 -16.15
N ALA A 368 1.38 -9.39 -16.21
CA ALA A 368 0.31 -8.76 -15.43
C ALA A 368 -1.01 -8.92 -16.20
N PHE A 369 -2.07 -9.35 -15.50
CA PHE A 369 -3.37 -9.64 -16.13
C PHE A 369 -3.86 -8.48 -17.00
N SER A 370 -4.08 -8.74 -18.28
CA SER A 370 -4.64 -7.79 -19.25
C SER A 370 -6.16 -7.58 -19.11
N LEU A 371 -6.79 -8.19 -18.10
CA LEU A 371 -8.24 -8.20 -17.93
C LEU A 371 -8.71 -6.99 -17.13
N TYR A 372 -9.85 -6.43 -17.53
CA TYR A 372 -10.54 -5.41 -16.74
C TYR A 372 -11.26 -6.09 -15.58
N SER A 373 -10.75 -5.86 -14.37
CA SER A 373 -11.20 -6.53 -13.14
C SER A 373 -12.61 -6.15 -12.70
N GLU A 374 -13.12 -5.02 -13.19
CA GLU A 374 -14.44 -4.45 -12.93
C GLU A 374 -15.51 -4.96 -13.92
N LEU A 375 -15.10 -5.66 -14.97
CA LEU A 375 -15.98 -6.21 -16.01
C LEU A 375 -16.14 -7.72 -15.84
N THR A 376 -17.30 -8.28 -16.13
CA THR A 376 -17.52 -9.74 -16.12
C THR A 376 -16.71 -10.46 -17.19
N VAL A 377 -16.60 -11.80 -17.10
CA VAL A 377 -16.01 -12.66 -18.14
C VAL A 377 -16.58 -12.32 -19.53
N ARG A 378 -17.90 -12.28 -19.66
CA ARG A 378 -18.58 -11.94 -20.93
C ARG A 378 -18.25 -10.52 -21.37
N GLN A 379 -18.29 -9.55 -20.46
CA GLN A 379 -18.00 -8.14 -20.79
C GLN A 379 -16.55 -7.94 -21.26
N ASN A 380 -15.58 -8.66 -20.67
CA ASN A 380 -14.19 -8.65 -21.15
C ASN A 380 -14.10 -9.17 -22.60
N LEU A 381 -14.73 -10.31 -22.92
CA LEU A 381 -14.72 -10.85 -24.28
C LEU A 381 -15.38 -9.89 -25.29
N VAL A 382 -16.54 -9.30 -24.96
CA VAL A 382 -17.22 -8.29 -25.80
C VAL A 382 -16.33 -7.07 -26.04
N LEU A 383 -15.73 -6.54 -24.96
CA LEU A 383 -14.89 -5.34 -25.04
C LEU A 383 -13.71 -5.58 -25.98
N HIS A 384 -13.00 -6.70 -25.81
CA HIS A 384 -11.86 -7.02 -26.66
C HIS A 384 -12.27 -7.24 -28.12
N ALA A 385 -13.39 -7.93 -28.38
CA ALA A 385 -13.92 -8.05 -29.75
C ALA A 385 -14.14 -6.68 -30.41
N ARG A 386 -14.74 -5.74 -29.68
CA ARG A 386 -14.97 -4.36 -30.15
C ARG A 386 -13.67 -3.59 -30.36
N LEU A 387 -12.69 -3.70 -29.45
CA LEU A 387 -11.38 -3.05 -29.57
C LEU A 387 -10.62 -3.51 -30.82
N PHE A 388 -10.77 -4.78 -31.20
CA PHE A 388 -10.20 -5.31 -32.44
C PHE A 388 -11.04 -5.00 -33.70
N ASN A 389 -12.13 -4.22 -33.56
CA ASN A 389 -13.05 -3.83 -34.64
C ASN A 389 -13.72 -5.02 -35.34
N MET A 390 -14.06 -6.06 -34.58
CA MET A 390 -14.83 -7.18 -35.09
C MET A 390 -16.26 -6.72 -35.43
N PRO A 391 -16.88 -7.21 -36.52
CA PRO A 391 -18.26 -6.85 -36.88
C PRO A 391 -19.25 -7.20 -35.76
N GLU A 392 -20.13 -6.27 -35.37
CA GLU A 392 -21.04 -6.45 -34.23
C GLU A 392 -21.96 -7.69 -34.36
N VAL A 393 -22.26 -8.12 -35.60
CA VAL A 393 -23.05 -9.33 -35.90
C VAL A 393 -22.28 -10.62 -35.57
N GLU A 394 -20.95 -10.60 -35.66
CA GLU A 394 -20.07 -11.75 -35.41
C GLU A 394 -19.65 -11.86 -33.93
N ILE A 395 -19.81 -10.78 -33.15
CA ILE A 395 -19.39 -10.75 -31.74
C ILE A 395 -20.14 -11.79 -30.89
N PRO A 396 -21.49 -11.86 -30.87
CA PRO A 396 -22.19 -12.85 -30.06
C PRO A 396 -21.82 -14.32 -30.36
N PRO A 397 -21.82 -14.81 -31.62
CA PRO A 397 -21.45 -16.20 -31.90
C PRO A 397 -19.99 -16.49 -31.55
N ARG A 398 -19.08 -15.54 -31.79
CA ARG A 398 -17.66 -15.69 -31.42
C ARG A 398 -17.46 -15.81 -29.92
N ILE A 399 -18.19 -15.04 -29.12
CA ILE A 399 -18.12 -15.12 -27.65
C ILE A 399 -18.58 -16.49 -27.16
N GLU A 400 -19.69 -17.01 -27.68
CA GLU A 400 -20.18 -18.33 -27.29
C GLU A 400 -19.18 -19.43 -27.68
N GLU A 401 -18.54 -19.32 -28.85
CA GLU A 401 -17.43 -20.19 -29.23
C GLU A 401 -16.27 -20.13 -28.21
N MET A 402 -15.81 -18.93 -27.83
CA MET A 402 -14.74 -18.78 -26.83
C MET A 402 -15.15 -19.32 -25.45
N VAL A 403 -16.40 -19.13 -25.05
CA VAL A 403 -16.93 -19.64 -23.77
C VAL A 403 -16.92 -21.16 -23.74
N VAL A 404 -17.32 -21.81 -24.83
CA VAL A 404 -17.29 -23.28 -24.94
C VAL A 404 -15.85 -23.79 -25.04
N ARG A 405 -15.07 -23.23 -25.96
CA ARG A 405 -13.71 -23.69 -26.28
C ARG A 405 -12.75 -23.61 -25.10
N PHE A 406 -12.83 -22.53 -24.32
CA PHE A 406 -11.99 -22.33 -23.13
C PHE A 406 -12.66 -22.80 -21.83
N GLY A 407 -13.86 -23.39 -21.90
CA GLY A 407 -14.57 -23.97 -20.75
C GLY A 407 -14.95 -22.93 -19.69
N LEU A 408 -15.54 -21.80 -20.11
CA LEU A 408 -15.92 -20.65 -19.27
C LEU A 408 -17.44 -20.59 -18.98
N GLY A 409 -18.23 -21.55 -19.45
CA GLY A 409 -19.70 -21.50 -19.41
C GLY A 409 -20.31 -21.30 -18.02
N GLY A 410 -19.72 -21.86 -16.97
CA GLY A 410 -20.22 -21.73 -15.59
C GLY A 410 -19.89 -20.40 -14.89
N VAL A 411 -19.13 -19.51 -15.53
CA VAL A 411 -18.59 -18.29 -14.88
C VAL A 411 -18.77 -17.02 -15.72
N THR A 412 -19.60 -17.03 -16.76
CA THR A 412 -19.74 -15.93 -17.74
C THR A 412 -20.07 -14.56 -17.12
N ASP A 413 -20.79 -14.54 -16.01
CA ASP A 413 -21.26 -13.32 -15.35
C ASP A 413 -20.48 -13.00 -14.05
N VAL A 414 -19.34 -13.67 -13.86
CA VAL A 414 -18.46 -13.47 -12.70
C VAL A 414 -17.34 -12.48 -13.04
N LEU A 415 -16.94 -11.67 -12.06
CA LEU A 415 -15.78 -10.77 -12.16
C LEU A 415 -14.45 -11.53 -12.10
N PRO A 416 -13.42 -11.18 -12.90
CA PRO A 416 -12.13 -11.87 -12.96
C PRO A 416 -11.45 -12.10 -11.61
N ASN A 417 -11.54 -11.13 -10.69
CA ASN A 417 -10.93 -11.22 -9.36
C ASN A 417 -11.51 -12.34 -8.48
N ASN A 418 -12.73 -12.79 -8.77
CA ASN A 418 -13.40 -13.86 -8.06
C ASN A 418 -13.17 -15.24 -8.71
N LEU A 419 -12.52 -15.29 -9.87
CA LEU A 419 -12.19 -16.54 -10.56
C LEU A 419 -10.94 -17.19 -9.97
N PRO A 420 -10.90 -18.54 -9.86
CA PRO A 420 -9.66 -19.28 -9.65
C PRO A 420 -8.62 -18.93 -10.72
N LEU A 421 -7.34 -18.95 -10.33
CA LEU A 421 -6.23 -18.52 -11.20
C LEU A 421 -6.20 -19.25 -12.54
N GLY A 422 -6.33 -20.58 -12.56
CA GLY A 422 -6.37 -21.35 -13.81
C GLY A 422 -7.55 -20.99 -14.73
N ILE A 423 -8.72 -20.62 -14.19
CA ILE A 423 -9.85 -20.13 -15.00
C ILE A 423 -9.56 -18.73 -15.53
N ARG A 424 -8.92 -17.87 -14.72
CA ARG A 424 -8.50 -16.53 -15.12
C ARG A 424 -7.48 -16.56 -16.26
N GLN A 425 -6.51 -17.48 -16.23
CA GLN A 425 -5.56 -17.66 -17.33
C GLN A 425 -6.25 -18.16 -18.60
N ARG A 426 -7.21 -19.10 -18.49
CA ARG A 426 -8.04 -19.50 -19.64
C ARG A 426 -8.85 -18.35 -20.21
N LEU A 427 -9.41 -17.46 -19.37
CA LEU A 427 -10.06 -16.24 -19.83
C LEU A 427 -9.07 -15.30 -20.54
N SER A 428 -7.87 -15.09 -20.00
CA SER A 428 -6.85 -14.26 -20.66
C SER A 428 -6.45 -14.81 -22.02
N LEU A 429 -6.28 -16.13 -22.15
CA LEU A 429 -6.02 -16.78 -23.43
C LEU A 429 -7.22 -16.65 -24.37
N ALA A 430 -8.45 -16.83 -23.88
CA ALA A 430 -9.67 -16.64 -24.66
C ALA A 430 -9.76 -15.22 -25.22
N VAL A 431 -9.51 -14.21 -24.38
CA VAL A 431 -9.47 -12.79 -24.76
C VAL A 431 -8.42 -12.52 -25.83
N ALA A 432 -7.22 -13.10 -25.71
CA ALA A 432 -6.16 -12.97 -26.71
C ALA A 432 -6.50 -13.67 -28.04
N MET A 433 -7.45 -14.61 -28.04
CA MET A 433 -7.90 -15.38 -29.20
C MET A 433 -9.21 -14.88 -29.83
N VAL A 434 -9.93 -13.94 -29.20
CA VAL A 434 -11.24 -13.45 -29.67
C VAL A 434 -11.19 -13.02 -31.13
N HIS A 435 -10.11 -12.36 -31.55
CA HIS A 435 -9.92 -11.79 -32.89
C HIS A 435 -9.15 -12.68 -33.88
N GLU A 436 -9.03 -13.98 -33.62
CA GLU A 436 -8.41 -14.97 -34.52
C GLU A 436 -6.96 -14.64 -34.94
N PRO A 437 -6.03 -14.45 -33.98
CA PRO A 437 -4.65 -14.14 -34.32
C PRO A 437 -3.93 -15.32 -34.99
N GLU A 438 -2.97 -14.99 -35.87
CA GLU A 438 -2.05 -15.98 -36.47
C GLU A 438 -0.83 -16.25 -35.58
N LEU A 439 -0.52 -15.34 -34.65
CA LEU A 439 0.57 -15.42 -33.69
C LEU A 439 0.08 -15.09 -32.28
N LEU A 440 0.40 -15.94 -31.32
CA LEU A 440 0.23 -15.68 -29.90
C LEU A 440 1.59 -15.44 -29.24
N ILE A 441 1.70 -14.35 -28.49
CA ILE A 441 2.82 -14.07 -27.60
C ILE A 441 2.31 -14.16 -26.16
N LEU A 442 2.81 -15.14 -25.41
CA LEU A 442 2.34 -15.48 -24.06
C LEU A 442 3.47 -15.31 -23.05
N ASP A 443 3.36 -14.32 -22.18
CA ASP A 443 4.37 -14.05 -21.15
C ASP A 443 4.00 -14.74 -19.82
N GLU A 444 4.68 -15.85 -19.50
CA GLU A 444 4.47 -16.70 -18.32
C GLU A 444 3.00 -17.13 -18.07
N PRO A 445 2.29 -17.68 -19.07
CA PRO A 445 0.83 -17.82 -19.03
C PRO A 445 0.32 -18.84 -18.00
N THR A 446 1.17 -19.74 -17.55
CA THR A 446 0.88 -20.85 -16.63
C THR A 446 1.46 -20.65 -15.23
N SER A 447 2.09 -19.49 -14.97
CA SER A 447 2.67 -19.17 -13.67
C SER A 447 1.60 -19.16 -12.57
N GLY A 448 1.86 -19.90 -11.48
CA GLY A 448 0.95 -20.09 -10.34
C GLY A 448 -0.28 -20.98 -10.61
N VAL A 449 -0.38 -21.59 -11.79
CA VAL A 449 -1.48 -22.51 -12.12
C VAL A 449 -1.18 -23.91 -11.60
N ASP A 450 -2.20 -24.60 -11.08
CA ASP A 450 -2.07 -25.97 -10.59
C ASP A 450 -1.69 -26.97 -11.70
N PRO A 451 -1.01 -28.10 -11.38
CA PRO A 451 -0.53 -29.05 -12.40
C PRO A 451 -1.60 -29.53 -13.38
N ILE A 452 -2.81 -29.83 -12.91
CA ILE A 452 -3.90 -30.31 -13.77
C ILE A 452 -4.41 -29.19 -14.68
N ALA A 453 -4.68 -28.01 -14.14
CA ALA A 453 -5.12 -26.88 -14.95
C ALA A 453 -4.03 -26.42 -15.92
N ARG A 454 -2.76 -26.52 -15.55
CA ARG A 454 -1.59 -26.27 -16.41
C ARG A 454 -1.57 -27.26 -17.58
N ASP A 455 -1.78 -28.56 -17.33
CA ASP A 455 -1.88 -29.56 -18.38
C ASP A 455 -3.04 -29.29 -19.34
N LYS A 456 -4.22 -28.96 -18.80
CA LYS A 456 -5.38 -28.54 -19.62
C LYS A 456 -5.07 -27.28 -20.45
N PHE A 457 -4.36 -26.32 -19.89
CA PHE A 457 -3.94 -25.11 -20.59
C PHE A 457 -2.94 -25.43 -21.70
N TRP A 458 -1.97 -26.31 -21.46
CA TRP A 458 -1.05 -26.82 -22.48
C TRP A 458 -1.77 -27.55 -23.60
N GLN A 459 -2.80 -28.35 -23.29
CA GLN A 459 -3.62 -29.01 -24.30
C GLN A 459 -4.31 -28.00 -25.23
N LEU A 460 -4.83 -26.88 -24.68
CA LEU A 460 -5.40 -25.80 -25.48
C LEU A 460 -4.36 -25.14 -26.40
N MET A 461 -3.14 -24.88 -25.89
CA MET A 461 -2.06 -24.31 -26.70
C MET A 461 -1.62 -25.25 -27.83
N ILE A 462 -1.51 -26.54 -27.54
CA ILE A 462 -1.15 -27.56 -28.54
C ILE A 462 -2.25 -27.66 -29.60
N ASP A 463 -3.53 -27.65 -29.20
CA ASP A 463 -4.66 -27.64 -30.13
C ASP A 463 -4.64 -26.40 -31.02
N LEU A 464 -4.39 -25.21 -30.47
CA LEU A 464 -4.23 -23.97 -31.23
C LEU A 464 -3.07 -24.06 -32.25
N ALA A 465 -1.90 -24.57 -31.82
CA ALA A 465 -0.74 -24.66 -32.70
C ALA A 465 -0.93 -25.70 -33.81
N ARG A 466 -1.52 -26.85 -33.49
CA ARG A 466 -1.60 -28.00 -34.42
C ARG A 466 -2.82 -27.99 -35.31
N LYS A 467 -4.01 -27.67 -34.76
CA LYS A 467 -5.29 -27.66 -35.50
C LYS A 467 -5.49 -26.34 -36.23
N ASP A 468 -5.24 -25.22 -35.55
CA ASP A 468 -5.53 -23.88 -36.09
C ASP A 468 -4.30 -23.23 -36.76
N LYS A 469 -3.12 -23.88 -36.68
CA LYS A 469 -1.85 -23.40 -37.23
C LYS A 469 -1.40 -22.05 -36.67
N VAL A 470 -1.81 -21.73 -35.45
CA VAL A 470 -1.37 -20.53 -34.72
C VAL A 470 0.07 -20.70 -34.28
N THR A 471 0.91 -19.71 -34.53
CA THR A 471 2.30 -19.71 -34.02
C THR A 471 2.28 -19.28 -32.56
N ILE A 472 3.00 -19.96 -31.67
CA ILE A 472 3.00 -19.63 -30.24
C ILE A 472 4.41 -19.31 -29.79
N PHE A 473 4.62 -18.09 -29.32
CA PHE A 473 5.83 -17.67 -28.63
C PHE A 473 5.54 -17.52 -27.14
N ILE A 474 6.04 -18.45 -26.34
CA ILE A 474 5.75 -18.54 -24.90
C ILE A 474 7.02 -18.28 -24.09
N SER A 475 6.95 -17.49 -23.03
CA SER A 475 8.02 -17.43 -22.02
C SER A 475 7.65 -18.36 -20.87
N THR A 476 8.63 -19.10 -20.37
CA THR A 476 8.46 -19.92 -19.18
C THR A 476 9.75 -19.96 -18.36
N HIS A 477 9.61 -20.21 -17.08
CA HIS A 477 10.70 -20.53 -16.16
C HIS A 477 10.56 -21.94 -15.58
N PHE A 478 9.59 -22.73 -16.04
CA PHE A 478 9.38 -24.13 -15.66
C PHE A 478 10.03 -25.06 -16.70
N MET A 479 10.91 -25.95 -16.26
CA MET A 479 11.61 -26.88 -17.16
C MET A 479 10.65 -27.85 -17.84
N ASN A 480 9.68 -28.41 -17.10
CA ASN A 480 8.66 -29.31 -17.64
C ASN A 480 7.78 -28.67 -18.73
N GLU A 481 7.69 -27.34 -18.76
CA GLU A 481 6.99 -26.61 -19.82
C GLU A 481 7.88 -26.36 -21.03
N ALA A 482 9.15 -26.04 -20.78
CA ALA A 482 10.15 -25.91 -21.85
C ALA A 482 10.34 -27.22 -22.62
N GLU A 483 10.24 -28.38 -21.95
CA GLU A 483 10.26 -29.71 -22.58
C GLU A 483 9.08 -29.97 -23.52
N ARG A 484 7.96 -29.25 -23.36
CA ARG A 484 6.77 -29.35 -24.23
C ARG A 484 6.84 -28.43 -25.45
N CYS A 485 7.86 -27.57 -25.52
CA CYS A 485 8.06 -26.68 -26.66
C CYS A 485 8.73 -27.43 -27.82
N ASP A 486 8.41 -27.03 -29.05
CA ASP A 486 9.07 -27.58 -30.25
C ASP A 486 10.56 -27.23 -30.25
N ARG A 487 10.87 -25.97 -29.93
CA ARG A 487 12.23 -25.46 -29.72
C ARG A 487 12.22 -24.47 -28.57
N ILE A 488 13.36 -24.35 -27.91
CA ILE A 488 13.56 -23.36 -26.86
C ILE A 488 14.77 -22.48 -27.14
N SER A 489 14.79 -21.33 -26.51
CA SER A 489 15.94 -20.42 -26.44
C SER A 489 16.27 -20.17 -24.98
N LEU A 490 17.53 -20.43 -24.61
CA LEU A 490 18.07 -20.20 -23.29
C LEU A 490 18.62 -18.78 -23.22
N MET A 491 18.05 -17.95 -22.35
CA MET A 491 18.40 -16.54 -22.20
C MET A 491 18.99 -16.25 -20.82
N HIS A 492 20.10 -15.50 -20.79
CA HIS A 492 20.71 -15.00 -19.56
C HIS A 492 21.30 -13.61 -19.78
N ALA A 493 21.16 -12.72 -18.79
CA ALA A 493 21.72 -11.37 -18.79
C ALA A 493 21.52 -10.57 -20.09
N GLY A 494 20.36 -10.71 -20.76
CA GLY A 494 20.05 -10.00 -22.00
C GLY A 494 20.45 -10.73 -23.28
N GLN A 495 21.19 -11.84 -23.20
CA GLN A 495 21.74 -12.57 -24.35
C GLN A 495 21.09 -13.95 -24.52
N VAL A 496 21.03 -14.42 -25.77
CA VAL A 496 20.64 -15.81 -26.10
C VAL A 496 21.88 -16.69 -26.08
N MET A 497 21.94 -17.63 -25.15
CA MET A 497 23.07 -18.54 -24.96
C MET A 497 23.03 -19.71 -25.95
N ALA A 498 21.85 -20.30 -26.13
CA ALA A 498 21.64 -21.41 -27.04
C ALA A 498 20.17 -21.47 -27.47
N SER A 499 19.90 -21.95 -28.68
CA SER A 499 18.54 -22.25 -29.13
C SER A 499 18.51 -23.53 -29.96
N ASP A 500 17.72 -24.50 -29.52
CA ASP A 500 17.52 -25.78 -30.20
C ASP A 500 16.27 -26.50 -29.67
N THR A 501 15.99 -27.71 -30.15
CA THR A 501 15.02 -28.60 -29.49
C THR A 501 15.49 -28.95 -28.06
N PRO A 502 14.58 -29.21 -27.11
CA PRO A 502 14.97 -29.62 -25.76
C PRO A 502 15.92 -30.83 -25.73
N SER A 503 15.65 -31.86 -26.55
CA SER A 503 16.53 -33.03 -26.70
C SER A 503 17.90 -32.68 -27.30
N GLY A 504 17.94 -31.79 -28.29
CA GLY A 504 19.20 -31.34 -28.90
C GLY A 504 20.09 -30.56 -27.94
N LEU A 505 19.52 -29.80 -27.00
CA LEU A 505 20.27 -29.11 -25.95
C LEU A 505 20.85 -30.09 -24.91
N LEU A 506 20.10 -31.14 -24.55
CA LEU A 506 20.59 -32.19 -23.66
C LEU A 506 21.77 -32.94 -24.27
N GLU A 507 21.65 -33.36 -25.53
CA GLU A 507 22.72 -34.06 -26.26
C GLU A 507 23.98 -33.21 -26.40
N LYS A 508 23.84 -31.92 -26.73
CA LYS A 508 24.97 -30.98 -26.86
C LYS A 508 25.73 -30.77 -25.55
N ARG A 509 25.07 -30.88 -24.40
CA ARG A 509 25.68 -30.67 -23.07
C ARG A 509 26.03 -31.96 -22.34
N GLY A 510 25.52 -33.11 -22.76
CA GLY A 510 25.69 -34.37 -22.03
C GLY A 510 25.01 -34.36 -20.66
N ALA A 511 23.91 -33.61 -20.52
CA ALA A 511 23.16 -33.48 -19.26
C ALA A 511 22.01 -34.48 -19.18
N ALA A 512 21.67 -34.93 -17.96
CA ALA A 512 20.55 -35.85 -17.76
C ALA A 512 19.19 -35.14 -17.74
N THR A 513 19.17 -33.85 -17.39
CA THR A 513 17.95 -33.03 -17.29
C THR A 513 18.14 -31.66 -17.92
N LEU A 514 17.03 -31.03 -18.35
CA LEU A 514 17.09 -29.72 -18.99
C LEU A 514 17.58 -28.64 -18.02
N GLU A 515 17.27 -28.79 -16.73
CA GLU A 515 17.79 -27.92 -15.66
C GLU A 515 19.33 -27.97 -15.59
N GLN A 516 19.92 -29.17 -15.60
CA GLN A 516 21.37 -29.33 -15.60
C GLN A 516 22.02 -28.73 -16.84
N ALA A 517 21.43 -28.93 -18.02
CA ALA A 517 21.90 -28.30 -19.25
C ALA A 517 21.88 -26.77 -19.12
N PHE A 518 20.78 -26.20 -18.61
CA PHE A 518 20.64 -24.76 -18.42
C PHE A 518 21.67 -24.19 -17.44
N ILE A 519 21.88 -24.85 -16.29
CA ILE A 519 22.91 -24.44 -15.31
C ILE A 519 24.30 -24.47 -15.94
N GLY A 520 24.64 -25.52 -16.70
CA GLY A 520 25.93 -25.58 -17.40
C GLY A 520 26.12 -24.44 -18.40
N TYR A 521 25.08 -24.04 -19.13
CA TYR A 521 25.13 -22.83 -19.98
C TYR A 521 25.31 -21.54 -19.18
N LEU A 522 24.73 -21.45 -17.98
CA LEU A 522 24.87 -20.29 -17.10
C LEU A 522 26.28 -20.16 -16.51
N GLU A 523 26.85 -21.27 -16.02
CA GLU A 523 28.19 -21.28 -15.41
C GLU A 523 29.27 -20.86 -16.40
N ASP A 524 29.15 -21.24 -17.68
CA ASP A 524 30.06 -20.80 -18.74
C ASP A 524 30.07 -19.28 -18.94
N VAL A 525 28.94 -18.62 -18.67
CA VAL A 525 28.77 -17.16 -18.82
C VAL A 525 29.15 -16.43 -17.52
N ASP A 526 28.82 -17.00 -16.36
CA ASP A 526 29.07 -16.42 -15.03
C ASP A 526 30.47 -16.72 -14.45
N ALA A 527 31.31 -17.50 -15.14
CA ALA A 527 32.70 -17.81 -14.77
C ALA A 527 33.60 -16.57 -14.54
N ALA A 528 33.09 -15.35 -14.78
CA ALA A 528 33.76 -14.08 -14.49
C ALA A 528 33.43 -13.45 -13.12
N VAL A 529 32.49 -13.96 -12.30
CA VAL A 529 32.00 -13.21 -11.11
C VAL A 529 32.00 -13.96 -9.77
N THR A 530 32.22 -15.26 -9.69
CA THR A 530 32.11 -15.97 -8.38
C THR A 530 33.46 -16.26 -7.74
N GLN A 531 33.86 -15.43 -6.76
CA GLN A 531 34.89 -15.84 -5.78
C GLN A 531 34.26 -16.79 -4.74
N PRO A 532 34.92 -17.91 -4.40
CA PRO A 532 34.47 -18.77 -3.33
C PRO A 532 34.55 -18.02 -1.99
N ALA A 533 33.46 -18.04 -1.24
CA ALA A 533 33.39 -17.43 0.09
C ALA A 533 34.40 -18.10 1.05
N PRO A 534 35.10 -17.33 1.90
CA PRO A 534 36.04 -17.89 2.87
C PRO A 534 35.32 -18.76 3.91
N PRO A 535 36.03 -19.74 4.51
CA PRO A 535 35.46 -20.61 5.52
C PRO A 535 35.02 -19.80 6.74
N VAL A 536 33.82 -20.12 7.23
CA VAL A 536 33.25 -19.56 8.46
C VAL A 536 34.13 -20.02 9.62
N ALA A 537 34.68 -19.07 10.39
CA ALA A 537 35.46 -19.39 11.58
C ALA A 537 34.52 -19.86 12.70
N ASP A 538 34.82 -21.06 13.22
CA ASP A 538 34.23 -21.67 14.41
C ASP A 538 34.30 -20.71 15.61
N GLN A 539 33.14 -20.51 16.27
CA GLN A 539 33.10 -20.23 17.70
C GLN A 539 31.69 -20.39 18.28
N ASP A 540 31.63 -21.18 19.36
CA ASP A 540 30.48 -21.47 20.21
C ASP A 540 29.57 -20.25 20.48
N SER A 541 28.42 -20.22 19.82
CA SER A 541 27.30 -19.40 20.27
C SER A 541 26.59 -20.11 21.43
N SER A 542 27.17 -20.02 22.63
CA SER A 542 26.45 -20.39 23.85
C SER A 542 25.12 -19.62 23.90
N ARG A 543 24.00 -20.34 23.97
CA ARG A 543 22.65 -19.77 24.13
C ARG A 543 22.58 -18.99 25.44
N SER A 544 22.99 -17.73 25.41
CA SER A 544 22.60 -16.77 26.44
C SER A 544 21.10 -16.50 26.25
N ARG A 545 20.24 -17.34 26.86
CA ARG A 545 18.83 -17.03 27.12
C ARG A 545 18.76 -15.74 27.94
N LYS A 546 18.90 -14.58 27.27
CA LYS A 546 18.82 -13.28 27.92
C LYS A 546 17.41 -13.15 28.50
N SER A 547 17.36 -12.74 29.77
CA SER A 547 16.12 -12.43 30.49
C SER A 547 15.17 -11.61 29.60
N ARG A 548 14.07 -12.24 29.19
CA ARG A 548 13.09 -11.70 28.25
C ARG A 548 12.27 -10.63 28.97
N ARG A 549 12.62 -9.36 28.77
CA ARG A 549 11.86 -8.22 29.33
C ARG A 549 10.53 -8.06 28.59
N HIS A 550 9.45 -7.82 29.35
CA HIS A 550 8.13 -7.53 28.80
C HIS A 550 8.08 -6.26 27.93
N PHE A 551 8.99 -5.30 28.15
CA PHE A 551 9.13 -4.09 27.35
C PHE A 551 10.61 -3.74 27.14
N SER A 552 10.96 -3.28 25.94
CA SER A 552 12.29 -2.91 25.47
C SER A 552 12.24 -1.60 24.70
N VAL A 553 12.84 -0.56 25.30
CA VAL A 553 13.03 0.75 24.68
C VAL A 553 13.79 0.63 23.36
N ALA A 554 14.75 -0.29 23.26
CA ALA A 554 15.53 -0.52 22.04
C ALA A 554 14.65 -0.99 20.86
N ARG A 555 13.62 -1.80 21.11
CA ARG A 555 12.68 -2.26 20.07
C ARG A 555 11.76 -1.12 19.61
N ALA A 556 11.19 -0.37 20.56
CA ALA A 556 10.38 0.80 20.23
C ALA A 556 11.18 1.84 19.41
N PHE A 557 12.42 2.12 19.84
CA PHE A 557 13.32 3.03 19.12
C PHE A 557 13.72 2.51 17.73
N SER A 558 13.75 1.20 17.52
CA SER A 558 14.00 0.62 16.19
C SER A 558 12.87 0.92 15.21
N TYR A 559 11.61 0.89 15.65
CA TYR A 559 10.48 1.38 14.84
C TYR A 559 10.55 2.90 14.62
N THR A 560 10.90 3.67 15.64
CA THR A 560 11.08 5.13 15.50
C THR A 560 12.11 5.48 14.44
N LEU A 561 13.27 4.82 14.46
CA LEU A 561 14.33 5.06 13.49
C LEU A 561 13.89 4.64 12.08
N ARG A 562 13.22 3.49 11.94
CA ARG A 562 12.71 3.04 10.65
C ARG A 562 11.69 4.01 10.07
N GLU A 563 10.69 4.40 10.87
CA GLU A 563 9.64 5.32 10.44
C GLU A 563 10.21 6.71 10.11
N THR A 564 11.23 7.16 10.83
CA THR A 564 11.95 8.41 10.53
C THR A 564 12.67 8.34 9.18
N LEU A 565 13.32 7.22 8.85
CA LEU A 565 13.93 7.00 7.54
C LEU A 565 12.89 7.00 6.43
N GLU A 566 11.73 6.39 6.66
CA GLU A 566 10.61 6.41 5.71
C GLU A 566 10.08 7.81 5.48
N LEU A 567 9.82 8.57 6.54
CA LEU A 567 9.35 9.97 6.44
C LEU A 567 10.35 10.86 5.72
N ARG A 568 11.65 10.68 5.97
CA ARG A 568 12.71 11.44 5.28
C ARG A 568 12.77 11.13 3.78
N ARG A 569 12.50 9.88 3.38
CA ARG A 569 12.58 9.43 1.98
C ARG A 569 11.24 9.52 1.24
N ASP A 570 10.15 9.85 1.91
CA ASP A 570 8.83 10.05 1.34
C ASP A 570 8.53 11.57 1.28
N PRO A 571 8.95 12.26 0.20
CA PRO A 571 8.82 13.72 0.10
C PRO A 571 7.36 14.18 0.09
N VAL A 572 6.44 13.34 -0.40
CA VAL A 572 5.01 13.66 -0.45
C VAL A 572 4.46 13.74 0.97
N ARG A 573 4.76 12.76 1.82
CA ARG A 573 4.35 12.78 3.23
C ARG A 573 4.96 13.93 4.01
N GLY A 574 6.28 14.16 3.85
CA GLY A 574 6.96 15.27 4.52
C GLY A 574 6.39 16.63 4.12
N THR A 575 6.12 16.83 2.83
CA THR A 575 5.54 18.07 2.31
C THR A 575 4.11 18.25 2.79
N LEU A 576 3.27 17.20 2.76
CA LEU A 576 1.90 17.25 3.26
C LEU A 576 1.85 17.59 4.76
N ALA A 577 2.78 17.03 5.55
CA ALA A 577 2.86 17.26 6.99
C ALA A 577 3.16 18.72 7.33
N LEU A 578 4.17 19.31 6.68
CA LEU A 578 4.67 20.64 6.99
C LEU A 578 3.96 21.71 6.14
N LEU A 579 4.11 21.65 4.82
CA LEU A 579 3.59 22.69 3.91
C LEU A 579 2.07 22.68 3.83
N GLY A 580 1.44 21.49 3.87
CA GLY A 580 -0.02 21.37 3.81
C GLY A 580 -0.73 22.11 4.93
N SER A 581 -0.21 22.03 6.15
CA SER A 581 -0.75 22.76 7.30
C SER A 581 -0.58 24.28 7.15
N LEU A 582 0.60 24.72 6.72
CA LEU A 582 0.88 26.15 6.53
C LEU A 582 0.02 26.78 5.42
N LEU A 583 -0.15 26.06 4.31
CA LEU A 583 -1.03 26.48 3.21
C LEU A 583 -2.48 26.57 3.68
N LEU A 584 -2.97 25.56 4.40
CA LEU A 584 -4.35 25.57 4.88
C LEU A 584 -4.57 26.64 5.95
N MET A 585 -3.56 26.91 6.78
CA MET A 585 -3.59 28.04 7.72
C MET A 585 -3.68 29.38 6.98
N PHE A 586 -2.94 29.55 5.87
CA PHE A 586 -3.02 30.72 5.01
C PHE A 586 -4.40 30.89 4.39
N ILE A 587 -4.93 29.82 3.78
CA ILE A 587 -6.26 29.81 3.15
C ILE A 587 -7.34 30.13 4.18
N ILE A 588 -7.32 29.51 5.36
CA ILE A 588 -8.34 29.73 6.36
C ILE A 588 -8.18 31.11 7.03
N GLY A 589 -6.94 31.52 7.32
CA GLY A 589 -6.64 32.80 7.97
C GLY A 589 -7.12 33.99 7.15
N TYR A 590 -6.81 34.03 5.85
CA TYR A 590 -7.27 35.12 4.97
C TYR A 590 -8.64 34.87 4.34
N GLY A 591 -9.02 33.61 4.11
CA GLY A 591 -10.26 33.25 3.43
C GLY A 591 -11.52 33.33 4.30
N MET A 592 -11.40 33.17 5.63
CA MET A 592 -12.51 33.37 6.58
C MET A 592 -12.48 34.78 7.21
N SER A 593 -12.30 35.82 6.40
CA SER A 593 -12.42 37.20 6.90
C SER A 593 -13.91 37.57 7.03
N LEU A 594 -14.35 37.82 8.27
CA LEU A 594 -15.63 38.46 8.59
C LEU A 594 -15.47 39.97 8.78
N ASP A 595 -14.26 40.50 8.53
CA ASP A 595 -13.95 41.90 8.76
C ASP A 595 -14.71 42.79 7.77
N VAL A 596 -15.27 43.87 8.32
CA VAL A 596 -16.09 44.83 7.60
C VAL A 596 -15.25 46.08 7.35
N GLU A 597 -14.22 45.94 6.51
CA GLU A 597 -13.47 47.06 5.94
C GLU A 597 -13.89 47.19 4.46
N ASP A 598 -13.97 48.43 3.95
CA ASP A 598 -14.39 48.76 2.57
C ASP A 598 -15.81 48.34 2.16
N LEU A 599 -16.83 48.64 2.98
CA LEU A 599 -18.23 48.40 2.57
C LEU A 599 -18.62 49.25 1.37
N SER A 600 -18.89 48.60 0.23
CA SER A 600 -19.46 49.27 -0.93
C SER A 600 -20.88 49.76 -0.60
N TYR A 601 -21.07 51.07 -0.62
CA TYR A 601 -22.37 51.68 -0.40
C TYR A 601 -22.69 52.74 -1.44
N ALA A 602 -23.98 52.96 -1.66
CA ALA A 602 -24.46 54.08 -2.45
C ALA A 602 -25.80 54.58 -1.90
N ILE A 603 -26.11 55.83 -2.20
CA ILE A 603 -27.30 56.52 -1.69
C ILE A 603 -28.26 56.80 -2.84
N LEU A 604 -29.53 56.47 -2.62
CA LEU A 604 -30.68 56.91 -3.42
C LEU A 604 -31.28 58.16 -2.74
N ASP A 605 -30.83 59.35 -3.14
CA ASP A 605 -31.34 60.62 -2.60
C ASP A 605 -32.49 61.17 -3.45
N ARG A 606 -33.72 61.08 -2.94
CA ARG A 606 -34.93 61.66 -3.57
C ARG A 606 -35.31 63.03 -3.04
N ASP A 607 -34.66 63.51 -1.99
CA ASP A 607 -34.93 64.83 -1.42
C ASP A 607 -34.07 65.90 -2.08
N GLN A 608 -32.80 65.56 -2.36
CA GLN A 608 -31.81 66.43 -3.02
C GLN A 608 -31.70 67.82 -2.37
N THR A 609 -31.79 67.88 -1.04
CA THR A 609 -31.69 69.10 -0.25
C THR A 609 -30.34 69.20 0.45
N THR A 610 -30.03 70.38 1.00
CA THR A 610 -28.83 70.55 1.83
C THR A 610 -28.82 69.62 3.05
N LEU A 611 -30.00 69.27 3.59
CA LEU A 611 -30.10 68.36 4.73
C LEU A 611 -29.84 66.90 4.33
N SER A 612 -30.38 66.45 3.18
CA SER A 612 -30.10 65.09 2.67
C SER A 612 -28.63 64.93 2.26
N GLN A 613 -28.04 65.97 1.66
CA GLN A 613 -26.61 66.01 1.34
C GLN A 613 -25.74 66.01 2.60
N ASN A 614 -26.14 66.71 3.66
CA ASN A 614 -25.42 66.67 4.94
C ASN A 614 -25.42 65.26 5.56
N TYR A 615 -26.56 64.55 5.51
CA TYR A 615 -26.65 63.15 5.93
C TYR A 615 -25.70 62.26 5.11
N SER A 616 -25.71 62.43 3.78
CA SER A 616 -24.81 61.72 2.86
C SER A 616 -23.33 61.96 3.16
N LEU A 617 -22.93 63.21 3.39
CA LEU A 617 -21.55 63.60 3.69
C LEU A 617 -21.05 63.07 5.04
N ASN A 618 -21.96 62.86 6.01
CA ASN A 618 -21.60 62.24 7.29
C ASN A 618 -21.21 60.77 7.12
N LEU A 619 -21.84 60.08 6.16
CA LEU A 619 -21.53 58.69 5.80
C LEU A 619 -20.21 58.56 5.02
N SER A 620 -19.95 59.45 4.06
CA SER A 620 -18.76 59.38 3.21
C SER A 620 -17.45 59.70 3.94
N GLY A 621 -17.52 60.35 5.11
CA GLY A 621 -16.36 60.63 5.98
C GLY A 621 -15.87 59.44 6.80
N SER A 622 -16.55 58.29 6.78
CA SER A 622 -16.21 57.13 7.60
C SER A 622 -15.26 56.15 6.89
N ARG A 623 -14.21 55.70 7.59
CA ARG A 623 -13.20 54.76 7.06
C ARG A 623 -13.73 53.37 6.71
N TYR A 624 -14.97 53.05 7.10
CA TYR A 624 -15.57 51.72 6.92
C TYR A 624 -16.37 51.60 5.62
N PHE A 625 -16.61 52.71 4.92
CA PHE A 625 -17.51 52.79 3.78
C PHE A 625 -16.79 53.32 2.54
N VAL A 626 -16.96 52.63 1.42
CA VAL A 626 -16.48 53.06 0.09
C VAL A 626 -17.68 53.52 -0.70
N GLU A 627 -17.75 54.82 -0.95
CA GLU A 627 -18.85 55.43 -1.70
C GLU A 627 -18.73 55.08 -3.19
N HIS A 628 -19.78 54.45 -3.72
CA HIS A 628 -19.98 54.24 -5.14
C HIS A 628 -20.90 55.31 -5.73
N PRO A 629 -20.96 55.45 -7.08
CA PRO A 629 -21.85 56.41 -7.71
C PRO A 629 -23.30 56.32 -7.18
N PRO A 630 -23.99 57.47 -7.00
CA PRO A 630 -25.35 57.52 -6.46
C PRO A 630 -26.33 56.61 -7.21
N ILE A 631 -27.29 56.05 -6.49
CA ILE A 631 -28.31 55.16 -7.05
C ILE A 631 -29.34 56.00 -7.79
N THR A 632 -29.69 55.58 -9.01
CA THR A 632 -30.59 56.36 -9.88
C THR A 632 -32.07 55.96 -9.78
N SER A 633 -32.35 54.70 -9.42
CA SER A 633 -33.72 54.15 -9.34
C SER A 633 -33.77 52.89 -8.49
N TYR A 634 -34.96 52.40 -8.13
CA TYR A 634 -35.09 51.11 -7.42
C TYR A 634 -34.63 49.92 -8.25
N THR A 635 -34.83 49.94 -9.57
CA THR A 635 -34.34 48.87 -10.44
C THR A 635 -32.81 48.86 -10.53
N ASP A 636 -32.19 50.04 -10.39
CA ASP A 636 -30.74 50.19 -10.28
C ASP A 636 -30.25 49.71 -8.90
N LEU A 637 -30.93 50.08 -7.81
CA LEU A 637 -30.67 49.59 -6.45
C LEU A 637 -30.67 48.06 -6.42
N ASP A 638 -31.77 47.45 -6.86
CA ASP A 638 -31.95 46.00 -6.86
C ASP A 638 -30.91 45.29 -7.71
N ARG A 639 -30.58 45.83 -8.90
CA ARG A 639 -29.56 45.25 -9.78
C ARG A 639 -28.18 45.25 -9.14
N ARG A 640 -27.79 46.38 -8.54
CA ARG A 640 -26.46 46.57 -7.94
C ARG A 640 -26.30 45.79 -6.64
N MET A 641 -27.38 45.66 -5.84
CA MET A 641 -27.40 44.76 -4.67
C MET A 641 -27.35 43.28 -5.10
N ARG A 642 -28.17 42.86 -6.10
CA ARG A 642 -28.20 41.46 -6.58
C ARG A 642 -26.89 40.99 -7.18
N ASN A 643 -26.17 41.88 -7.87
CA ASN A 643 -24.90 41.56 -8.49
C ASN A 643 -23.71 41.70 -7.52
N GLY A 644 -23.96 42.01 -6.24
CA GLY A 644 -22.94 42.17 -5.21
C GLY A 644 -22.07 43.43 -5.36
N GLU A 645 -22.50 44.40 -6.18
CA GLU A 645 -21.79 45.67 -6.34
C GLU A 645 -21.95 46.53 -5.08
N LEU A 646 -23.12 46.50 -4.43
CA LEU A 646 -23.41 47.22 -3.20
C LEU A 646 -23.71 46.23 -2.07
N SER A 647 -23.06 46.44 -0.92
CA SER A 647 -23.34 45.71 0.34
C SER A 647 -24.36 46.46 1.22
N LEU A 648 -24.46 47.78 1.03
CA LEU A 648 -25.39 48.67 1.70
C LEU A 648 -25.97 49.69 0.71
N ALA A 649 -27.28 49.85 0.68
CA ALA A 649 -27.94 50.94 -0.04
C ALA A 649 -28.80 51.76 0.93
N ILE A 650 -28.60 53.07 0.93
CA ILE A 650 -29.36 54.00 1.78
C ILE A 650 -30.36 54.75 0.91
N GLU A 651 -31.60 54.85 1.38
CA GLU A 651 -32.67 55.53 0.69
C GLU A 651 -33.21 56.70 1.51
N ILE A 652 -33.11 57.91 0.95
CA ILE A 652 -33.67 59.12 1.54
C ILE A 652 -34.99 59.44 0.83
N PRO A 653 -36.13 59.51 1.55
CA PRO A 653 -37.44 59.72 0.93
C PRO A 653 -37.59 61.15 0.39
N PRO A 654 -38.51 61.37 -0.57
CA PRO A 654 -38.81 62.73 -1.04
C PRO A 654 -39.42 63.58 0.08
N SER A 655 -39.14 64.88 0.09
CA SER A 655 -39.60 65.83 1.12
C SER A 655 -39.01 65.63 2.53
N PHE A 656 -37.95 64.82 2.65
CA PHE A 656 -37.24 64.54 3.90
C PHE A 656 -36.93 65.82 4.70
N ALA A 657 -36.25 66.81 4.13
CA ALA A 657 -35.90 68.03 4.86
C ALA A 657 -37.12 68.85 5.30
N ARG A 658 -38.16 68.91 4.46
CA ARG A 658 -39.38 69.65 4.76
C ARG A 658 -40.13 69.03 5.94
N ASP A 659 -40.22 67.70 5.97
CA ASP A 659 -40.95 67.00 7.01
C ASP A 659 -40.16 66.97 8.34
N VAL A 660 -38.83 66.84 8.28
CA VAL A 660 -37.95 67.02 9.47
C VAL A 660 -38.13 68.41 10.08
N GLN A 661 -38.09 69.47 9.28
CA GLN A 661 -38.27 70.86 9.76
C GLN A 661 -39.66 71.12 10.37
N ARG A 662 -40.68 70.35 9.96
CA ARG A 662 -42.04 70.44 10.51
C ARG A 662 -42.24 69.58 11.76
N GLY A 663 -41.20 68.92 12.25
CA GLY A 663 -41.28 67.99 13.39
C GLY A 663 -42.10 66.74 13.09
N LYS A 664 -42.28 66.38 11.81
CA LYS A 664 -42.93 65.12 11.43
C LYS A 664 -41.93 63.97 11.49
N PRO A 665 -42.34 62.77 11.93
CA PRO A 665 -41.48 61.59 11.86
C PRO A 665 -41.22 61.22 10.40
N VAL A 666 -39.95 61.07 10.03
CA VAL A 666 -39.50 60.61 8.71
C VAL A 666 -38.72 59.30 8.86
N GLN A 667 -38.71 58.47 7.81
CA GLN A 667 -38.01 57.18 7.81
C GLN A 667 -36.99 57.15 6.67
N ILE A 668 -35.74 56.83 7.00
CA ILE A 668 -34.68 56.55 6.03
C ILE A 668 -34.59 55.04 5.86
N GLY A 669 -34.55 54.56 4.62
CA GLY A 669 -34.37 53.15 4.31
C GLY A 669 -32.89 52.76 4.32
N ALA A 670 -32.56 51.60 4.88
CA ALA A 670 -31.25 50.99 4.76
C ALA A 670 -31.43 49.53 4.32
N TRP A 671 -31.00 49.23 3.10
CA TRP A 671 -31.03 47.91 2.51
C TRP A 671 -29.64 47.28 2.67
N ILE A 672 -29.57 46.16 3.38
CA ILE A 672 -28.31 45.48 3.71
C ILE A 672 -28.31 44.10 3.05
N ASP A 673 -27.18 43.70 2.47
CA ASP A 673 -27.01 42.33 1.98
C ASP A 673 -27.05 41.32 3.14
N GLY A 674 -28.12 40.53 3.18
CA GLY A 674 -28.38 39.52 4.19
C GLY A 674 -27.79 38.13 3.88
N ALA A 675 -27.05 37.95 2.79
CA ALA A 675 -26.47 36.64 2.43
C ALA A 675 -25.50 36.10 3.50
N MET A 676 -24.90 36.99 4.30
CA MET A 676 -24.07 36.66 5.46
C MET A 676 -24.62 37.35 6.72
N PRO A 677 -25.45 36.67 7.55
CA PRO A 677 -26.17 37.30 8.67
C PRO A 677 -25.28 38.04 9.68
N SER A 678 -24.13 37.49 10.04
CA SER A 678 -23.19 38.13 10.99
C SER A 678 -22.57 39.42 10.44
N ARG A 679 -22.27 39.44 9.14
CA ARG A 679 -21.79 40.65 8.44
C ARG A 679 -22.92 41.69 8.36
N ALA A 680 -24.14 41.25 8.05
CA ALA A 680 -25.32 42.10 7.98
C ALA A 680 -25.66 42.76 9.33
N GLU A 681 -25.62 42.00 10.44
CA GLU A 681 -25.81 42.53 11.80
C GLU A 681 -24.76 43.59 12.15
N THR A 682 -23.51 43.36 11.72
CA THR A 682 -22.42 44.32 11.93
C THR A 682 -22.66 45.61 11.13
N ILE A 683 -23.04 45.51 9.85
CA ILE A 683 -23.41 46.66 9.01
C ILE A 683 -24.60 47.41 9.63
N GLN A 684 -25.62 46.69 10.08
CA GLN A 684 -26.78 47.26 10.74
C GLN A 684 -26.40 48.07 11.98
N GLY A 685 -25.53 47.51 12.83
CA GLY A 685 -25.01 48.20 14.02
C GLY A 685 -24.27 49.50 13.67
N TYR A 686 -23.44 49.49 12.62
CA TYR A 686 -22.75 50.69 12.14
C TYR A 686 -23.71 51.75 11.61
N VAL A 687 -24.67 51.37 10.76
CA VAL A 687 -25.68 52.29 10.20
C VAL A 687 -26.52 52.91 11.30
N GLN A 688 -26.95 52.13 12.29
CA GLN A 688 -27.69 52.62 13.44
C GLN A 688 -26.86 53.60 14.28
N GLY A 689 -25.60 53.27 14.56
CA GLY A 689 -24.69 54.14 15.32
C GLY A 689 -24.43 55.47 14.62
N MET A 690 -24.18 55.46 13.30
CA MET A 690 -24.01 56.68 12.51
C MET A 690 -25.29 57.53 12.48
N HIS A 691 -26.45 56.91 12.26
CA HIS A 691 -27.72 57.62 12.24
C HIS A 691 -28.00 58.30 13.59
N GLN A 692 -27.75 57.60 14.70
CA GLN A 692 -27.87 58.18 16.04
C GLN A 692 -26.90 59.35 16.26
N GLY A 693 -25.65 59.22 15.81
CA GLY A 693 -24.65 60.30 15.87
C GLY A 693 -25.10 61.54 15.09
N TRP A 694 -25.61 61.36 13.88
CA TRP A 694 -26.14 62.45 13.06
C TRP A 694 -27.35 63.14 13.71
N LEU A 695 -28.28 62.38 14.31
CA LEU A 695 -29.43 62.92 15.03
C LEU A 695 -28.99 63.81 16.21
N ILE A 696 -27.97 63.39 16.96
CA ILE A 696 -27.42 64.17 18.08
C ILE A 696 -26.79 65.48 17.57
N ASP A 697 -26.00 65.41 16.51
CA ASP A 697 -25.33 66.59 15.92
C ASP A 697 -26.34 67.60 15.35
N MET A 698 -27.38 67.11 14.69
CA MET A 698 -28.49 67.93 14.21
C MET A 698 -29.27 68.58 15.35
N ALA A 699 -29.56 67.84 16.42
CA ALA A 699 -30.26 68.39 17.58
C ALA A 699 -29.45 69.50 18.27
N LYS A 700 -28.13 69.32 18.40
CA LYS A 700 -27.22 70.36 18.92
C LYS A 700 -27.21 71.61 18.05
N THR A 701 -27.07 71.42 16.74
CA THR A 701 -26.92 72.53 15.77
C THR A 701 -28.21 73.32 15.60
N GLN A 702 -29.39 72.67 15.64
CA GLN A 702 -30.68 73.34 15.40
C GLN A 702 -31.35 73.89 16.66
N LEU A 703 -31.25 73.21 17.81
CA LEU A 703 -31.94 73.61 19.04
C LEU A 703 -31.05 74.40 20.00
N GLY A 704 -29.74 74.47 19.76
CA GLY A 704 -28.77 75.13 20.65
C GLY A 704 -28.72 74.52 22.06
N GLN A 705 -29.34 73.36 22.24
CA GLN A 705 -29.34 72.58 23.48
C GLN A 705 -28.63 71.26 23.19
N ASP A 706 -27.83 70.79 24.14
CA ASP A 706 -27.38 69.39 24.18
C ASP A 706 -28.62 68.51 24.42
N ALA A 707 -29.37 68.23 23.36
CA ALA A 707 -30.58 67.43 23.44
C ALA A 707 -30.20 65.99 23.85
N ALA A 708 -30.50 65.69 25.11
CA ALA A 708 -30.57 64.36 25.70
C ALA A 708 -29.36 63.45 25.43
N THR A 709 -28.25 63.70 26.14
CA THR A 709 -27.56 62.54 26.72
C THR A 709 -28.52 61.96 27.76
N GLY A 710 -29.02 60.73 27.57
CA GLY A 710 -29.56 60.00 28.71
C GLY A 710 -28.53 60.06 29.83
N SER A 711 -28.94 60.20 31.09
CA SER A 711 -28.04 60.45 32.24
C SER A 711 -26.94 59.40 32.43
N ALA A 712 -26.96 58.31 31.66
CA ALA A 712 -25.83 57.42 31.43
C ALA A 712 -25.85 56.88 29.98
N THR A 713 -24.68 56.78 29.38
CA THR A 713 -24.43 56.08 28.11
C THR A 713 -23.75 54.74 28.41
N ILE A 714 -24.28 53.64 27.86
CA ILE A 714 -23.62 52.33 27.94
C ILE A 714 -22.71 52.22 26.71
N GLU A 715 -21.40 52.24 26.93
CA GLU A 715 -20.42 51.99 25.88
C GLU A 715 -19.93 50.54 25.93
N THR A 716 -20.23 49.79 24.87
CA THR A 716 -19.71 48.43 24.69
C THR A 716 -18.28 48.50 24.17
N ARG A 717 -17.29 48.15 25.00
CA ARG A 717 -15.87 48.10 24.62
C ARG A 717 -15.33 46.67 24.74
N PHE A 718 -14.86 46.11 23.62
CA PHE A 718 -14.22 44.80 23.63
C PHE A 718 -12.78 44.92 24.18
N ARG A 719 -12.48 44.17 25.24
CA ARG A 719 -11.19 44.28 25.96
C ARG A 719 -9.99 43.66 25.23
N TYR A 720 -10.21 42.60 24.46
CA TYR A 720 -9.14 41.78 23.88
C TYR A 720 -9.09 41.83 22.35
N ASN A 721 -10.13 42.38 21.71
CA ASN A 721 -10.18 42.64 20.27
C ASN A 721 -11.11 43.85 20.02
N PRO A 722 -10.65 45.08 20.34
CA PRO A 722 -11.47 46.30 20.27
C PRO A 722 -12.06 46.56 18.88
N ASP A 723 -11.30 46.24 17.84
CA ASP A 723 -11.67 46.43 16.42
C ASP A 723 -12.39 45.20 15.83
N VAL A 724 -12.66 44.16 16.63
CA VAL A 724 -13.35 42.92 16.22
C VAL A 724 -12.72 42.28 14.97
N LYS A 725 -11.39 42.32 14.85
CA LYS A 725 -10.67 41.73 13.72
C LYS A 725 -10.77 40.21 13.71
N SER A 726 -10.91 39.64 12.51
CA SER A 726 -11.09 38.22 12.29
C SER A 726 -9.78 37.47 12.53
N LEU A 727 -8.66 38.01 12.02
CA LEU A 727 -7.34 37.37 12.11
C LEU A 727 -6.92 37.02 13.55
N PRO A 728 -6.92 37.95 14.53
CA PRO A 728 -6.56 37.65 15.93
C PRO A 728 -7.48 36.63 16.62
N SER A 729 -8.70 36.43 16.09
CA SER A 729 -9.69 35.50 16.65
C SER A 729 -9.62 34.11 16.01
N MET A 730 -9.34 34.06 14.70
CA MET A 730 -9.34 32.84 13.90
C MET A 730 -8.00 32.11 13.94
N VAL A 731 -6.87 32.81 13.82
CA VAL A 731 -5.54 32.20 13.79
C VAL A 731 -5.28 31.28 15.02
N PRO A 732 -5.55 31.71 16.27
CA PRO A 732 -5.39 30.85 17.44
C PRO A 732 -6.33 29.64 17.46
N ALA A 733 -7.47 29.70 16.77
CA ALA A 733 -8.45 28.60 16.70
C ALA A 733 -8.13 27.58 15.60
N VAL A 734 -7.48 28.02 14.51
CA VAL A 734 -7.09 27.16 13.38
C VAL A 734 -5.90 26.26 13.73
N ILE A 735 -4.93 26.74 14.53
CA ILE A 735 -3.75 25.94 14.94
C ILE A 735 -4.17 24.60 15.60
N PRO A 736 -5.05 24.57 16.62
CA PRO A 736 -5.64 23.33 17.15
C PRO A 736 -6.25 22.42 16.09
N LEU A 737 -7.01 22.97 15.13
CA LEU A 737 -7.67 22.17 14.11
C LEU A 737 -6.64 21.48 13.20
N LEU A 738 -5.62 22.21 12.75
CA LEU A 738 -4.58 21.68 11.86
C LEU A 738 -3.69 20.65 12.57
N LEU A 739 -3.34 20.91 13.85
CA LEU A 739 -2.61 19.96 14.69
C LEU A 739 -3.43 18.71 15.03
N LEU A 740 -4.75 18.77 14.92
CA LEU A 740 -5.61 17.61 15.07
C LEU A 740 -5.68 16.80 13.77
N MET A 741 -5.86 17.47 12.63
CA MET A 741 -6.13 16.83 11.34
C MET A 741 -4.92 16.09 10.78
N ILE A 742 -3.81 16.81 10.56
CA ILE A 742 -2.69 16.32 9.76
C ILE A 742 -1.90 15.24 10.50
N PRO A 743 -1.51 15.43 11.78
CA PRO A 743 -0.78 14.39 12.52
C PRO A 743 -1.60 13.11 12.72
N ALA A 744 -2.89 13.22 13.04
CA ALA A 744 -3.77 12.05 13.16
C ALA A 744 -3.83 11.27 11.84
N MET A 745 -4.05 11.96 10.73
CA MET A 745 -4.12 11.34 9.40
C MET A 745 -2.82 10.60 9.06
N LEU A 746 -1.67 11.27 9.17
CA LEU A 746 -0.36 10.67 8.86
C LEU A 746 -0.04 9.46 9.74
N THR A 747 -0.40 9.54 11.03
CA THR A 747 -0.16 8.44 11.96
C THR A 747 -1.07 7.24 11.66
N ALA A 748 -2.33 7.46 11.25
CA ALA A 748 -3.22 6.39 10.79
C ALA A 748 -2.66 5.69 9.54
N LEU A 749 -2.19 6.48 8.56
CA LEU A 749 -1.54 6.00 7.34
C LEU A 749 -0.27 5.17 7.61
N SER A 750 0.46 5.45 8.69
CA SER A 750 1.69 4.73 9.05
C SER A 750 1.47 3.24 9.32
N VAL A 751 0.34 2.88 9.92
CA VAL A 751 -0.01 1.49 10.25
C VAL A 751 -0.77 0.84 9.09
N VAL A 752 -1.72 1.56 8.49
CA VAL A 752 -2.55 1.01 7.41
C VAL A 752 -1.74 0.73 6.14
N ARG A 753 -0.72 1.54 5.83
CA ARG A 753 0.22 1.23 4.74
C ARG A 753 0.91 -0.11 4.94
N GLU A 754 1.28 -0.48 6.17
CA GLU A 754 1.90 -1.78 6.43
C GLU A 754 0.91 -2.93 6.30
N LYS A 755 -0.37 -2.70 6.66
CA LYS A 755 -1.44 -3.67 6.44
C LYS A 755 -1.67 -3.91 4.95
N GLU A 756 -1.70 -2.85 4.14
CA GLU A 756 -1.88 -2.96 2.69
C GLU A 756 -0.66 -3.57 1.98
N LEU A 757 0.56 -3.22 2.40
CA LEU A 757 1.81 -3.74 1.79
C LEU A 757 2.19 -5.14 2.31
N GLY A 758 1.56 -5.62 3.39
CA GLY A 758 1.83 -6.92 4.00
C GLY A 758 2.97 -6.94 5.02
N SER A 759 3.75 -5.86 5.15
CA SER A 759 4.87 -5.77 6.10
C SER A 759 4.44 -5.73 7.57
N ILE A 760 3.14 -5.56 7.84
CA ILE A 760 2.55 -5.73 9.17
C ILE A 760 2.79 -7.13 9.75
N ILE A 761 3.04 -8.13 8.90
CA ILE A 761 3.29 -9.50 9.35
C ILE A 761 4.53 -9.61 10.24
N ASN A 762 5.54 -8.76 10.00
CA ASN A 762 6.71 -8.64 10.87
C ASN A 762 6.29 -8.30 12.29
N PHE A 763 5.27 -7.46 12.50
CA PHE A 763 4.77 -7.15 13.84
C PHE A 763 4.09 -8.36 14.51
N TYR A 764 3.48 -9.27 13.75
CA TYR A 764 2.83 -10.46 14.31
C TYR A 764 3.82 -11.55 14.73
N VAL A 765 4.88 -11.76 13.95
CA VAL A 765 5.84 -12.87 14.15
C VAL A 765 7.10 -12.48 14.91
N THR A 766 7.42 -11.18 15.05
CA THR A 766 8.58 -10.73 15.82
C THR A 766 8.26 -10.65 17.32
N PRO A 767 9.28 -10.59 18.20
CA PRO A 767 9.08 -10.49 19.64
C PRO A 767 8.40 -9.17 20.11
N VAL A 768 8.09 -8.26 19.20
CA VAL A 768 7.58 -6.90 19.45
C VAL A 768 6.20 -6.93 20.13
N THR A 769 5.99 -6.03 21.09
CA THR A 769 4.70 -5.84 21.76
C THR A 769 3.87 -4.74 21.10
N ARG A 770 2.55 -4.76 21.31
CA ARG A 770 1.62 -3.73 20.82
C ARG A 770 2.06 -2.32 21.25
N THR A 771 2.49 -2.19 22.49
CA THR A 771 2.97 -0.93 23.08
C THR A 771 4.25 -0.44 22.40
N GLU A 772 5.24 -1.31 22.20
CA GLU A 772 6.50 -0.93 21.53
C GLU A 772 6.27 -0.52 20.07
N PHE A 773 5.41 -1.25 19.37
CA PHE A 773 5.06 -0.96 17.97
C PHE A 773 4.38 0.40 17.85
N LEU A 774 3.33 0.66 18.65
CA LEU A 774 2.56 1.89 18.57
C LEU A 774 3.36 3.11 19.03
N LEU A 775 4.03 3.05 20.18
CA LEU A 775 4.86 4.16 20.67
C LEU A 775 6.05 4.44 19.75
N GLY A 776 6.69 3.38 19.24
CA GLY A 776 7.79 3.48 18.29
C GLY A 776 7.37 4.22 17.02
N LYS A 777 6.16 3.94 16.51
CA LYS A 777 5.58 4.63 15.37
C LYS A 777 5.10 6.05 15.67
N GLN A 778 4.59 6.31 16.86
CA GLN A 778 4.02 7.62 17.23
C GLN A 778 5.09 8.71 17.31
N LEU A 779 6.26 8.39 17.88
CA LEU A 779 7.28 9.39 18.24
C LEU A 779 7.76 10.27 17.07
N PRO A 780 8.07 9.75 15.88
CA PRO A 780 8.47 10.58 14.73
C PRO A 780 7.38 11.57 14.30
N TYR A 781 6.11 11.18 14.38
CA TYR A 781 4.99 12.06 14.05
C TYR A 781 4.77 13.13 15.11
N VAL A 782 4.99 12.82 16.39
CA VAL A 782 4.96 13.83 17.46
C VAL A 782 6.04 14.89 17.23
N VAL A 783 7.27 14.48 16.89
CA VAL A 783 8.36 15.42 16.58
C VAL A 783 8.02 16.27 15.35
N LEU A 784 7.53 15.64 14.28
CA LEU A 784 7.14 16.34 13.05
C LEU A 784 5.99 17.34 13.29
N ALA A 785 4.99 16.96 14.09
CA ALA A 785 3.87 17.81 14.44
C ALA A 785 4.28 18.96 15.38
N MET A 786 5.24 18.74 16.28
CA MET A 786 5.81 19.82 17.10
C MET A 786 6.58 20.83 16.23
N LEU A 787 7.36 20.37 15.25
CA LEU A 787 7.99 21.25 14.28
C LEU A 787 6.93 22.06 13.50
N ASN A 788 5.86 21.41 13.06
CA ASN A 788 4.75 22.07 12.38
C ASN A 788 4.05 23.11 13.27
N PHE A 789 3.83 22.83 14.56
CA PHE A 789 3.31 23.79 15.53
C PHE A 789 4.22 25.03 15.64
N LEU A 790 5.54 24.83 15.74
CA LEU A 790 6.50 25.94 15.81
C LEU A 790 6.45 26.80 14.54
N LEU A 791 6.34 26.18 13.36
CA LEU A 791 6.21 26.90 12.09
C LEU A 791 4.89 27.68 12.01
N MET A 792 3.77 27.10 12.44
CA MET A 792 2.49 27.79 12.49
C MET A 792 2.47 28.93 13.50
N ALA A 793 3.09 28.76 14.68
CA ALA A 793 3.24 29.82 15.67
C ALA A 793 4.11 30.97 15.14
N LEU A 794 5.19 30.64 14.42
CA LEU A 794 6.02 31.64 13.74
C LEU A 794 5.20 32.38 12.67
N LEU A 795 4.45 31.67 11.83
CA LEU A 795 3.60 32.25 10.79
C LEU A 795 2.51 33.15 11.39
N ALA A 796 1.91 32.76 12.51
CA ALA A 796 0.94 33.56 13.26
C ALA A 796 1.51 34.94 13.64
N VAL A 797 2.76 34.97 14.12
CA VAL A 797 3.41 36.22 14.55
C VAL A 797 3.95 37.03 13.37
N THR A 798 4.59 36.39 12.38
CA THR A 798 5.31 37.10 11.31
C THR A 798 4.44 37.51 10.12
N VAL A 799 3.53 36.64 9.68
CA VAL A 799 2.70 36.86 8.49
C VAL A 799 1.35 37.43 8.86
N PHE A 800 0.69 36.85 9.86
CA PHE A 800 -0.64 37.30 10.28
C PHE A 800 -0.61 38.46 11.29
N GLY A 801 0.57 38.79 11.83
CA GLY A 801 0.72 39.88 12.80
C GLY A 801 -0.04 39.65 14.11
N VAL A 802 -0.28 38.40 14.50
CA VAL A 802 -0.97 38.02 15.74
C VAL A 802 0.07 37.67 16.81
N PRO A 803 0.38 38.60 17.74
CA PRO A 803 1.41 38.37 18.75
C PRO A 803 0.95 37.35 19.80
N ILE A 804 1.91 36.60 20.33
CA ILE A 804 1.71 35.71 21.48
C ILE A 804 1.91 36.56 22.74
N THR A 805 0.82 37.02 23.36
CA THR A 805 0.87 37.95 24.52
C THR A 805 1.13 37.25 25.85
N GLY A 806 0.79 35.97 25.95
CA GLY A 806 0.95 35.16 27.16
C GLY A 806 2.22 34.32 27.19
N ASN A 807 2.20 33.24 27.97
CA ASN A 807 3.35 32.37 28.14
C ASN A 807 3.47 31.33 27.01
N PHE A 808 4.49 31.46 26.16
CA PHE A 808 4.76 30.52 25.05
C PHE A 808 5.02 29.08 25.50
N VAL A 809 5.70 28.87 26.63
CA VAL A 809 5.98 27.52 27.16
C VAL A 809 4.67 26.81 27.55
N THR A 810 3.69 27.55 28.07
CA THR A 810 2.35 27.01 28.38
C THR A 810 1.64 26.55 27.10
N LEU A 811 1.71 27.35 26.04
CA LEU A 811 1.15 26.98 24.73
C LEU A 811 1.87 25.76 24.13
N ALA A 812 3.20 25.72 24.19
CA ALA A 812 4.00 24.61 23.67
C ALA A 812 3.75 23.30 24.44
N LEU A 813 3.59 23.36 25.76
CA LEU A 813 3.25 22.20 26.59
C LEU A 813 1.85 21.68 26.25
N ALA A 814 0.88 22.57 26.10
CA ALA A 814 -0.47 22.19 25.70
C ALA A 814 -0.50 21.60 24.28
N ALA A 815 0.29 22.15 23.35
CA ALA A 815 0.45 21.63 22.00
C ALA A 815 1.06 20.23 22.02
N LEU A 816 2.10 19.97 22.84
CA LEU A 816 2.72 18.66 22.96
C LEU A 816 1.72 17.59 23.41
N ILE A 817 0.96 17.87 24.47
CA ILE A 817 -0.09 16.98 24.99
C ILE A 817 -1.15 16.75 23.90
N PHE A 818 -1.64 17.82 23.28
CA PHE A 818 -2.63 17.73 22.22
C PHE A 818 -2.16 16.94 20.98
N ILE A 819 -0.87 17.03 20.64
CA ILE A 819 -0.26 16.27 19.54
C ILE A 819 -0.18 14.78 19.89
N ILE A 820 0.09 14.42 21.15
CA ILE A 820 0.02 13.03 21.63
C ILE A 820 -1.40 12.49 21.43
N PHE A 821 -2.43 13.28 21.79
CA PHE A 821 -3.83 12.93 21.50
C PHE A 821 -4.07 12.70 20.02
N SER A 822 -3.71 13.67 19.17
CA SER A 822 -3.97 13.64 17.72
C SER A 822 -3.33 12.42 17.06
N THR A 823 -2.02 12.21 17.31
CA THR A 823 -1.30 11.05 16.78
C THR A 823 -1.84 9.73 17.34
N GLY A 824 -2.23 9.69 18.62
CA GLY A 824 -2.88 8.55 19.26
C GLY A 824 -4.24 8.22 18.66
N PHE A 825 -5.05 9.23 18.32
CA PHE A 825 -6.32 9.03 17.62
C PHE A 825 -6.11 8.45 16.22
N GLY A 826 -5.07 8.89 15.50
CA GLY A 826 -4.67 8.27 14.23
C GLY A 826 -4.35 6.78 14.36
N LEU A 827 -3.58 6.40 15.40
CA LEU A 827 -3.30 5.00 15.71
C LEU A 827 -4.58 4.23 16.05
N PHE A 828 -5.48 4.81 16.84
CA PHE A 828 -6.77 4.23 17.15
C PHE A 828 -7.58 3.95 15.87
N ALA A 829 -7.73 4.93 14.98
CA ALA A 829 -8.44 4.79 13.71
C ALA A 829 -7.83 3.70 12.81
N SER A 830 -6.50 3.53 12.86
CA SER A 830 -5.81 2.48 12.11
C SER A 830 -6.17 1.06 12.57
N THR A 831 -6.67 0.86 13.80
CA THR A 831 -6.91 -0.49 14.34
C THR A 831 -8.04 -1.22 13.62
N PHE A 832 -9.11 -0.51 13.24
CA PHE A 832 -10.29 -1.06 12.59
C PHE A 832 -10.40 -0.76 11.09
N THR A 833 -9.44 -0.03 10.51
CA THR A 833 -9.37 0.22 9.06
C THR A 833 -8.34 -0.68 8.38
N ARG A 834 -8.67 -1.12 7.15
CA ARG A 834 -7.79 -1.95 6.31
C ARG A 834 -7.26 -1.20 5.09
N SER A 835 -7.93 -0.13 4.65
CA SER A 835 -7.52 0.68 3.51
C SER A 835 -7.12 2.09 3.91
N GLN A 836 -6.09 2.66 3.26
CA GLN A 836 -5.59 4.01 3.47
C GLN A 836 -6.69 5.05 3.30
N ILE A 837 -7.55 4.91 2.28
CA ILE A 837 -8.65 5.84 2.03
C ILE A 837 -9.65 5.80 3.19
N ALA A 838 -10.05 4.60 3.62
CA ALA A 838 -10.93 4.42 4.77
C ALA A 838 -10.33 4.99 6.07
N ALA A 839 -9.02 4.83 6.26
CA ALA A 839 -8.30 5.37 7.42
C ALA A 839 -8.30 6.90 7.44
N ILE A 840 -8.05 7.55 6.30
CA ILE A 840 -8.11 9.01 6.15
C ILE A 840 -9.52 9.51 6.50
N PHE A 841 -10.56 8.94 5.89
CA PHE A 841 -11.94 9.34 6.14
C PHE A 841 -12.37 9.12 7.59
N ALA A 842 -12.10 7.94 8.16
CA ALA A 842 -12.42 7.63 9.55
C ALA A 842 -11.73 8.60 10.52
N THR A 843 -10.46 8.91 10.27
CA THR A 843 -9.70 9.86 11.09
C THR A 843 -10.26 11.27 10.95
N MET A 844 -10.53 11.73 9.73
CA MET A 844 -11.04 13.07 9.46
C MET A 844 -12.45 13.27 10.06
N LEU A 845 -13.37 12.34 9.82
CA LEU A 845 -14.73 12.40 10.38
C LEU A 845 -14.70 12.33 11.92
N GLY A 846 -13.89 11.40 12.46
CA GLY A 846 -13.78 11.21 13.91
C GLY A 846 -13.12 12.38 14.64
N THR A 847 -12.29 13.18 13.95
CA THR A 847 -11.59 14.31 14.56
C THR A 847 -12.20 15.68 14.24
N MET A 848 -12.42 15.98 12.96
CA MET A 848 -12.85 17.30 12.48
C MET A 848 -14.29 17.61 12.83
N LEU A 849 -15.22 16.66 12.66
CA LEU A 849 -16.63 16.93 12.92
C LEU A 849 -16.86 17.33 14.39
N PRO A 850 -16.35 16.60 15.40
CA PRO A 850 -16.50 17.03 16.78
C PRO A 850 -15.76 18.33 17.09
N ALA A 851 -14.58 18.56 16.49
CA ALA A 851 -13.82 19.78 16.68
C ALA A 851 -14.59 21.02 16.17
N ILE A 852 -15.16 20.95 14.97
CA ILE A 852 -15.84 22.07 14.33
C ILE A 852 -17.19 22.34 15.00
N GLN A 853 -17.96 21.30 15.31
CA GLN A 853 -19.32 21.43 15.82
C GLN A 853 -19.39 21.68 17.33
N PHE A 854 -18.49 21.07 18.11
CA PHE A 854 -18.63 21.01 19.57
C PHE A 854 -17.46 21.61 20.36
N ALA A 855 -16.32 21.94 19.74
CA ALA A 855 -15.12 22.37 20.47
C ALA A 855 -15.00 23.89 20.68
N GLY A 856 -16.07 24.67 20.47
CA GLY A 856 -16.03 26.11 20.75
C GLY A 856 -15.53 26.98 19.60
N LEU A 857 -15.44 26.44 18.37
CA LEU A 857 -14.97 27.20 17.20
C LEU A 857 -15.96 28.29 16.80
N PHE A 858 -17.19 27.89 16.46
CA PHE A 858 -18.30 28.79 16.08
C PHE A 858 -19.22 29.10 17.26
N ASN A 859 -19.64 28.06 17.99
CA ASN A 859 -20.53 28.18 19.15
C ASN A 859 -19.75 27.87 20.43
N PRO A 860 -19.71 28.77 21.43
CA PRO A 860 -19.05 28.49 22.71
C PRO A 860 -19.56 27.20 23.36
N VAL A 861 -18.68 26.41 23.96
CA VAL A 861 -19.07 25.16 24.64
C VAL A 861 -20.10 25.41 25.75
N SER A 862 -20.06 26.60 26.37
CA SER A 862 -21.02 27.01 27.39
C SER A 862 -22.45 27.23 26.89
N SER A 863 -22.64 27.50 25.59
CA SER A 863 -23.98 27.68 24.99
C SER A 863 -24.55 26.38 24.42
N LEU A 864 -23.77 25.30 24.38
CA LEU A 864 -24.26 24.00 23.94
C LEU A 864 -25.12 23.35 25.04
N GLU A 865 -26.14 22.60 24.62
CA GLU A 865 -27.01 21.81 25.49
C GLU A 865 -26.94 20.32 25.15
N GLY A 866 -27.43 19.47 26.07
CA GLY A 866 -27.53 18.02 25.87
C GLY A 866 -26.19 17.34 25.56
N THR A 867 -26.20 16.49 24.52
CA THR A 867 -25.05 15.67 24.11
C THR A 867 -23.90 16.50 23.54
N GLY A 868 -24.19 17.62 22.86
CA GLY A 868 -23.18 18.51 22.31
C GLY A 868 -22.29 19.13 23.39
N LYS A 869 -22.88 19.53 24.53
CA LYS A 869 -22.15 20.02 25.70
C LYS A 869 -21.23 18.97 26.31
N LEU A 870 -21.73 17.74 26.43
CA LEU A 870 -20.97 16.62 26.99
C LEU A 870 -19.75 16.29 26.12
N ILE A 871 -19.93 16.22 24.80
CA ILE A 871 -18.83 16.03 23.85
C ILE A 871 -17.84 17.20 23.96
N GLY A 872 -18.31 18.44 23.93
CA GLY A 872 -17.46 19.63 24.03
C GLY A 872 -16.64 19.69 25.32
N GLN A 873 -17.17 19.24 26.45
CA GLN A 873 -16.45 19.22 27.74
C GLN A 873 -15.41 18.10 27.84
N MET A 874 -15.65 16.95 27.20
CA MET A 874 -14.70 15.83 27.21
C MET A 874 -13.61 15.96 26.14
N TYR A 875 -13.92 16.60 25.02
CA TYR A 875 -13.05 16.57 23.86
C TYR A 875 -11.80 17.47 24.01
N PRO A 876 -10.58 16.95 23.80
CA PRO A 876 -9.34 17.71 24.03
C PRO A 876 -9.20 18.99 23.20
N ALA A 877 -9.80 19.02 22.01
CA ALA A 877 -9.72 20.18 21.13
C ALA A 877 -10.35 21.42 21.77
N SER A 878 -11.40 21.26 22.59
CA SER A 878 -12.07 22.36 23.28
C SER A 878 -11.15 23.05 24.30
N HIS A 879 -10.40 22.22 25.03
CA HIS A 879 -9.44 22.66 26.05
C HIS A 879 -8.24 23.34 25.40
N PHE A 880 -7.65 22.73 24.37
CA PHE A 880 -6.52 23.33 23.66
C PHE A 880 -6.90 24.62 22.91
N LEU A 881 -8.10 24.69 22.33
CA LEU A 881 -8.61 25.92 21.71
C LEU A 881 -8.76 27.06 22.73
N THR A 882 -9.21 26.74 23.95
CA THR A 882 -9.34 27.71 25.05
C THR A 882 -7.96 28.20 25.51
N ILE A 883 -6.99 27.29 25.67
CA ILE A 883 -5.59 27.63 25.99
C ILE A 883 -5.00 28.53 24.91
N SER A 884 -5.14 28.13 23.63
CA SER A 884 -4.61 28.88 22.49
C SER A 884 -5.15 30.31 22.45
N ARG A 885 -6.47 30.50 22.47
CA ARG A 885 -7.10 31.84 22.53
C ARG A 885 -6.66 32.63 23.78
N GLY A 886 -6.49 31.96 24.92
CA GLY A 886 -6.04 32.58 26.16
C GLY A 886 -4.60 33.12 26.10
N VAL A 887 -3.68 32.34 25.51
CA VAL A 887 -2.27 32.74 25.39
C VAL A 887 -2.07 33.80 24.30
N PHE A 888 -2.77 33.70 23.16
CA PHE A 888 -2.65 34.69 22.09
C PHE A 888 -3.32 36.02 22.47
N SER A 889 -4.55 36.00 22.98
CA SER A 889 -5.37 37.23 23.11
C SER A 889 -5.50 37.78 24.53
N LYS A 890 -5.26 36.99 25.58
CA LYS A 890 -5.54 37.37 26.98
C LYS A 890 -4.30 37.43 27.88
N ALA A 891 -3.10 37.24 27.34
CA ALA A 891 -1.84 37.21 28.09
C ALA A 891 -1.79 36.18 29.25
N LEU A 892 -2.53 35.08 29.14
CA LEU A 892 -2.63 34.08 30.20
C LEU A 892 -1.41 33.16 30.27
N GLY A 893 -1.11 32.67 31.48
CA GLY A 893 -0.02 31.73 31.77
C GLY A 893 -0.51 30.38 32.30
N LEU A 894 0.44 29.54 32.71
CA LEU A 894 0.15 28.20 33.24
C LEU A 894 -0.75 28.25 34.50
N SER A 895 -0.53 29.21 35.39
CA SER A 895 -1.34 29.40 36.59
C SER A 895 -2.82 29.58 36.29
N ASP A 896 -3.14 30.25 35.18
CA ASP A 896 -4.53 30.59 34.83
C ASP A 896 -5.22 29.47 34.05
N LEU A 897 -4.44 28.61 33.39
CA LEU A 897 -4.91 27.63 32.42
C LEU A 897 -4.71 26.17 32.84
N HIS A 898 -4.10 25.91 34.01
CA HIS A 898 -3.77 24.56 34.47
C HIS A 898 -4.97 23.60 34.52
N THR A 899 -6.18 24.10 34.76
CA THR A 899 -7.41 23.29 34.82
C THR A 899 -7.76 22.60 33.49
N TYR A 900 -7.31 23.15 32.37
CA TYR A 900 -7.56 22.60 31.03
C TYR A 900 -6.61 21.45 30.65
N PHE A 901 -5.48 21.28 31.35
CA PHE A 901 -4.49 20.23 31.05
C PHE A 901 -4.95 18.84 31.52
N GLY A 902 -5.67 18.75 32.64
CA GLY A 902 -6.12 17.48 33.23
C GLY A 902 -6.98 16.64 32.27
N PRO A 903 -8.07 17.20 31.70
CA PRO A 903 -8.89 16.49 30.72
C PRO A 903 -8.13 16.04 29.47
N MET A 904 -7.17 16.85 29.00
CA MET A 904 -6.34 16.49 27.83
C MET A 904 -5.45 15.28 28.12
N LEU A 905 -4.75 15.28 29.27
CA LEU A 905 -3.90 14.15 29.69
C LEU A 905 -4.72 12.86 29.91
N LEU A 906 -5.93 12.97 30.44
CA LEU A 906 -6.82 11.83 30.59
C LEU A 906 -7.23 11.27 29.22
N ALA A 907 -7.56 12.13 28.26
CA ALA A 907 -7.90 11.72 26.91
C ALA A 907 -6.73 11.05 26.18
N ASP A 908 -5.50 11.55 26.37
CA ASP A 908 -4.27 10.91 25.87
C ASP A 908 -4.13 9.48 26.40
N LEU A 909 -4.26 9.31 27.71
CA LEU A 909 -4.14 8.00 28.34
C LEU A 909 -5.21 7.04 27.80
N VAL A 910 -6.45 7.50 27.68
CA VAL A 910 -7.57 6.70 27.17
C VAL A 910 -7.32 6.30 25.72
N ILE A 911 -6.96 7.23 24.83
CA ILE A 911 -6.82 6.93 23.39
C ILE A 911 -5.62 6.02 23.11
N VAL A 912 -4.50 6.20 23.83
CA VAL A 912 -3.33 5.34 23.69
C VAL A 912 -3.61 3.95 24.24
N CYS A 913 -4.23 3.84 25.42
CA CYS A 913 -4.61 2.53 25.99
C CYS A 913 -5.62 1.80 25.10
N LEU A 914 -6.62 2.51 24.56
CA LEU A 914 -7.60 1.94 23.64
C LEU A 914 -6.96 1.47 22.34
N SER A 915 -6.02 2.25 21.78
CA SER A 915 -5.23 1.86 20.61
C SER A 915 -4.44 0.58 20.85
N ILE A 916 -3.77 0.47 22.01
CA ILE A 916 -3.00 -0.72 22.40
C ILE A 916 -3.92 -1.93 22.62
N ALA A 917 -5.07 -1.74 23.27
CA ALA A 917 -6.01 -2.80 23.57
C ALA A 917 -6.65 -3.38 22.31
N LEU A 918 -7.05 -2.51 21.37
CA LEU A 918 -7.74 -2.91 20.14
C LEU A 918 -6.80 -3.39 19.03
N LEU A 919 -5.52 -3.02 19.06
CA LEU A 919 -4.55 -3.53 18.10
C LEU A 919 -4.38 -5.05 18.30
N ARG A 920 -4.75 -5.83 17.28
CA ARG A 920 -4.57 -7.29 17.30
C ARG A 920 -3.10 -7.62 16.99
N LYS A 921 -2.53 -8.59 17.72
CA LYS A 921 -1.16 -9.12 17.48
C LYS A 921 -1.16 -10.31 16.51
N GLN A 922 -2.31 -10.63 15.92
CA GLN A 922 -2.47 -11.68 14.92
C GLN A 922 -3.47 -11.19 13.89
N ASP A 923 -3.34 -11.69 12.67
CA ASP A 923 -4.39 -11.55 11.67
C ASP A 923 -5.59 -12.43 12.03
N SER A 924 -6.78 -12.02 11.63
CA SER A 924 -8.05 -12.67 11.99
C SER A 924 -8.73 -13.40 10.84
#